data_AF-A0A963BCJ8-F1
#
_entry.id   AF-A0A963BCJ8-F1
#
_cell.length_a   1.000
_cell.length_b   1.000
_cell.length_c   1.000
_cell.angle_alpha   90.00
_cell.angle_beta   90.00
_cell.angle_gamma   90.00
#
_symmetry.space_group_name_H-M   'P 1'
#
loop_
_entity.id
_entity.type
_entity.pdbx_description
1 polymer ?
#
loop_
_entity_poly.entity_id
_entity_poly.type
_entity_poly.pdbx_seq_one_letter_code
_entity_poly.pdbx_strand_id
1 'polypeptide(L)'
;MPTPPATASPPASDVRTAVILVHGVGDPNPGDALSDFTAALRSESPDGFSVSAVQIMPLEDLSQPRDAPLKSFFPMPYCEGTLHGQPAVFAEVFWGHVGKLPATVVGVAKGTLNLIFGLQTIIEGNHCNGTAKHWEDRLITEVGTVGALTLRGPVFALNTLMLMAALVLGVGTLIWHEGGDWPDAATWALPVVAIGSALTAAIGTWMLRRAYKPKDYLAARSARENLLFGLCCWVFALYWPLAGHYLADPCWEQWAEQIALPLVLAFSLVAVCLFFTVTVYLIIRLYARFRVWRIDRHRVRTLTAKTLALALQFGLWALAMPLVWLMLFGAYAKLSDDNGQRVDTLMQIFRNVVPSDGLQWLTTAVVIVAGLITWGRRLLKDRPPRLIVGALIEFSILITCAGAIVISTLMYTQAAGTSPGCVDATLAVQAKTATSNGTGFWLLDWIRDHELVMAWSVALAFTMSFFITGVRLALDIANDVVNYLSFNLASFRKRQRSADDADLEIRRPIRGKFNAVLRHIAKTHGQLERLIIISHSQGTVLVLDEFRESDLNAQRQWLDGIDVRLVTMGSPIAHLYQYYFPDAYPPWDNDAWDCFYARVDRWLNIFRRDDFVGTSMMTDPDSPAPLTDFDEKRVGWKGGHTNYWRDKTVIAELLNPGNRIL
;
A
#
# COMPACT_ATOMS: atom_id res chain seq x y z
N MET A 1 46.29 -11.62 -25.86
CA MET A 1 46.27 -10.35 -25.12
C MET A 1 47.17 -10.52 -23.90
N PRO A 2 48.11 -9.61 -23.62
CA PRO A 2 48.94 -9.69 -22.42
C PRO A 2 48.06 -9.53 -21.17
N THR A 3 48.28 -10.37 -20.16
CA THR A 3 47.67 -10.25 -18.84
C THR A 3 47.98 -8.86 -18.26
N PRO A 4 46.98 -8.08 -17.83
CA PRO A 4 47.25 -6.80 -17.20
C PRO A 4 48.14 -7.02 -15.97
N PRO A 5 49.12 -6.14 -15.73
CA PRO A 5 50.02 -6.25 -14.58
C PRO A 5 49.19 -6.31 -13.31
N ALA A 6 49.54 -7.24 -12.41
CA ALA A 6 48.91 -7.37 -11.11
C ALA A 6 48.98 -6.02 -10.40
N THR A 7 47.83 -5.35 -10.25
CA THR A 7 47.69 -4.12 -9.48
C THR A 7 48.17 -4.39 -8.06
N ALA A 8 49.24 -3.70 -7.65
CA ALA A 8 49.76 -3.79 -6.29
C ALA A 8 48.61 -3.62 -5.30
N SER A 9 48.49 -4.52 -4.34
CA SER A 9 47.48 -4.42 -3.28
C SER A 9 47.62 -3.06 -2.61
N PRO A 10 46.54 -2.27 -2.47
CA PRO A 10 46.60 -1.01 -1.75
C PRO A 10 47.14 -1.27 -0.33
N PRO A 11 47.92 -0.32 0.25
CA PRO A 11 48.38 -0.44 1.63
C PRO A 11 47.17 -0.69 2.54
N ALA A 12 47.30 -1.62 3.48
CA ALA A 12 46.24 -1.93 4.44
C ALA A 12 45.82 -0.63 5.16
N SER A 13 44.54 -0.28 5.10
CA SER A 13 44.06 0.92 5.78
C SER A 13 44.02 0.69 7.28
N ASP A 14 44.50 1.64 8.08
CA ASP A 14 44.43 1.61 9.56
C ASP A 14 43.01 1.87 10.13
N VAL A 15 41.97 1.67 9.32
CA VAL A 15 40.57 1.90 9.72
C VAL A 15 40.15 0.83 10.73
N ARG A 16 39.90 1.25 11.96
CA ARG A 16 39.50 0.37 13.07
C ARG A 16 38.00 0.41 13.35
N THR A 17 37.32 1.49 12.96
CA THR A 17 35.88 1.69 13.20
C THR A 17 35.13 1.89 11.89
N ALA A 18 34.06 1.14 11.69
CA ALA A 18 33.11 1.34 10.61
C ALA A 18 31.77 1.82 11.16
N VAL A 19 31.20 2.85 10.54
CA VAL A 19 29.86 3.37 10.85
C VAL A 19 28.96 3.21 9.62
N ILE A 20 27.92 2.39 9.74
CA ILE A 20 27.01 2.08 8.64
C ILE A 20 25.63 2.64 8.93
N LEU A 21 25.16 3.52 8.05
CA LEU A 21 23.85 4.11 8.11
C LEU A 21 22.88 3.27 7.28
N VAL A 22 21.81 2.80 7.91
CA VAL A 22 20.74 2.05 7.27
C VAL A 22 19.47 2.87 7.35
N HIS A 23 19.21 3.63 6.29
CA HIS A 23 18.06 4.51 6.24
C HIS A 23 16.73 3.75 6.11
N GLY A 24 15.66 4.45 6.46
CA GLY A 24 14.29 3.98 6.36
C GLY A 24 13.67 4.20 4.99
N VAL A 25 12.38 3.94 4.91
CA VAL A 25 11.55 4.31 3.75
C VAL A 25 11.34 5.82 3.73
N GLY A 26 11.36 6.40 2.55
CA GLY A 26 11.04 7.82 2.35
C GLY A 26 12.21 8.79 2.43
N ASP A 27 13.44 8.33 2.71
CA ASP A 27 14.62 9.19 2.63
C ASP A 27 15.09 9.40 1.16
N PRO A 28 15.70 10.56 0.84
CA PRO A 28 15.85 11.08 -0.53
C PRO A 28 17.00 10.42 -1.31
N ASN A 29 17.85 11.15 -2.02
CA ASN A 29 18.82 10.59 -2.98
C ASN A 29 19.94 9.81 -2.26
N PRO A 30 20.67 8.92 -2.97
CA PRO A 30 21.82 8.25 -2.37
C PRO A 30 22.81 9.27 -1.78
N GLY A 31 23.10 9.16 -0.49
CA GLY A 31 24.11 9.97 0.20
C GLY A 31 23.53 11.11 1.03
N ASP A 32 22.24 11.40 0.91
CA ASP A 32 21.60 12.46 1.68
C ASP A 32 21.65 12.14 3.18
N ALA A 33 21.36 10.90 3.58
CA ALA A 33 21.41 10.50 5.00
C ALA A 33 22.83 10.58 5.56
N LEU A 34 23.83 10.10 4.81
CA LEU A 34 25.24 10.20 5.22
C LEU A 34 25.74 11.64 5.29
N SER A 35 25.40 12.48 4.31
CA SER A 35 25.79 13.89 4.30
C SER A 35 25.15 14.63 5.47
N ASP A 36 23.88 14.34 5.77
CA ASP A 36 23.14 14.97 6.85
C ASP A 36 23.71 14.60 8.22
N PHE A 37 23.95 13.30 8.41
CA PHE A 37 24.53 12.78 9.64
C PHE A 37 25.93 13.31 9.90
N THR A 38 26.80 13.28 8.88
CA THR A 38 28.18 13.77 9.02
C THR A 38 28.26 15.28 9.21
N ALA A 39 27.38 16.06 8.55
CA ALA A 39 27.27 17.50 8.78
C ALA A 39 26.82 17.81 10.22
N ALA A 40 25.84 17.06 10.73
CA ALA A 40 25.36 17.21 12.09
C ALA A 40 26.42 16.82 13.13
N LEU A 41 27.15 15.72 12.91
CA LEU A 41 28.29 15.32 13.74
C LEU A 41 29.38 16.39 13.79
N ARG A 42 29.78 16.94 12.64
CA ARG A 42 30.78 18.01 12.58
C ARG A 42 30.31 19.27 13.31
N SER A 43 29.01 19.57 13.27
CA SER A 43 28.45 20.71 14.00
C SER A 43 28.47 20.52 15.52
N GLU A 44 28.31 19.29 16.01
CA GLU A 44 28.21 19.01 17.46
C GLU A 44 29.57 18.61 18.07
N SER A 45 30.52 18.12 17.27
CA SER A 45 31.89 17.80 17.70
C SER A 45 32.95 18.22 16.66
N PRO A 46 33.24 19.53 16.53
CA PRO A 46 34.18 20.03 15.53
C PRO A 46 35.60 19.47 15.66
N ASP A 47 36.08 19.27 16.89
CA ASP A 47 37.45 18.80 17.17
C ASP A 47 37.56 17.28 17.24
N GLY A 48 36.45 16.58 17.46
CA GLY A 48 36.40 15.12 17.58
C GLY A 48 36.14 14.40 16.26
N PHE A 49 35.80 15.14 15.20
CA PHE A 49 35.27 14.56 13.97
C PHE A 49 35.76 15.28 12.72
N SER A 50 36.43 14.55 11.84
CA SER A 50 36.78 15.02 10.50
C SER A 50 36.34 13.98 9.49
N VAL A 51 35.70 14.41 8.40
CA VAL A 51 35.35 13.52 7.29
C VAL A 51 35.61 14.18 5.96
N SER A 52 36.08 13.37 5.03
CA SER A 52 36.18 13.69 3.60
C SER A 52 34.81 13.92 2.97
N ALA A 53 34.80 14.43 1.74
CA ALA A 53 33.57 14.55 0.96
C ALA A 53 32.96 13.18 0.68
N VAL A 54 31.62 13.09 0.74
CA VAL A 54 30.88 11.87 0.39
C VAL A 54 31.12 11.53 -1.07
N GLN A 55 31.55 10.30 -1.30
CA GLN A 55 31.75 9.70 -2.62
C GLN A 55 30.69 8.64 -2.88
N ILE A 56 30.31 8.46 -4.14
CA ILE A 56 29.36 7.41 -4.55
C ILE A 56 30.14 6.31 -5.24
N MET A 57 30.20 5.14 -4.63
CA MET A 57 30.82 3.95 -5.20
C MET A 57 29.76 2.99 -5.74
N PRO A 58 29.87 2.50 -6.98
CA PRO A 58 28.98 1.44 -7.47
C PRO A 58 29.35 0.10 -6.82
N LEU A 59 28.39 -0.55 -6.17
CA LEU A 59 28.58 -1.84 -5.53
C LEU A 59 27.72 -2.93 -6.17
N GLU A 60 28.26 -4.13 -6.33
CA GLU A 60 27.54 -5.27 -6.91
C GLU A 60 26.37 -5.68 -6.00
N ASP A 61 25.17 -5.81 -6.57
CA ASP A 61 23.98 -6.25 -5.85
C ASP A 61 24.03 -7.78 -5.65
N LEU A 62 24.40 -8.20 -4.44
CA LEU A 62 24.52 -9.61 -4.07
C LEU A 62 23.17 -10.36 -4.01
N SER A 63 22.06 -9.68 -4.26
CA SER A 63 20.75 -10.33 -4.38
C SER A 63 20.58 -11.11 -5.68
N GLN A 64 21.36 -10.78 -6.71
CA GLN A 64 21.25 -11.42 -8.00
C GLN A 64 21.85 -12.84 -7.99
N PRO A 65 21.26 -13.77 -8.75
CA PRO A 65 21.88 -15.07 -9.00
C PRO A 65 23.31 -14.90 -9.51
N ARG A 66 24.23 -15.74 -9.04
CA ARG A 66 25.66 -15.66 -9.38
C ARG A 66 25.91 -15.81 -10.89
N ASP A 67 24.98 -16.46 -11.59
CA ASP A 67 24.95 -16.74 -13.01
C ASP A 67 24.08 -15.75 -13.82
N ALA A 68 23.62 -14.66 -13.20
CA ALA A 68 22.88 -13.63 -13.93
C ALA A 68 23.73 -13.05 -15.07
N PRO A 69 23.21 -12.97 -16.31
CA PRO A 69 23.98 -12.54 -17.48
C PRO A 69 24.46 -11.10 -17.40
N LEU A 70 23.80 -10.27 -16.58
CA LEU A 70 24.16 -8.89 -16.30
C LEU A 70 24.11 -8.68 -14.79
N LYS A 71 25.25 -8.30 -14.21
CA LYS A 71 25.35 -7.89 -12.81
C LYS A 71 24.73 -6.51 -12.64
N SER A 72 23.78 -6.36 -11.72
CA SER A 72 23.31 -5.04 -11.31
C SER A 72 24.21 -4.44 -10.24
N PHE A 73 24.36 -3.12 -10.31
CA PHE A 73 25.07 -2.35 -9.30
C PHE A 73 24.13 -1.34 -8.65
N PHE A 74 24.44 -0.95 -7.43
CA PHE A 74 23.74 0.12 -6.71
C PHE A 74 24.74 1.13 -6.14
N PRO A 75 24.34 2.41 -5.99
CA PRO A 75 25.22 3.40 -5.40
C PRO A 75 25.38 3.16 -3.89
N MET A 76 26.61 3.11 -3.42
CA MET A 76 26.99 3.10 -2.01
C MET A 76 27.68 4.44 -1.71
N PRO A 77 26.98 5.40 -1.08
CA PRO A 77 27.60 6.59 -0.53
C PRO A 77 28.58 6.20 0.58
N TYR A 78 29.79 6.74 0.54
CA TYR A 78 30.82 6.48 1.54
C TYR A 78 31.74 7.68 1.73
N CYS A 79 32.32 7.82 2.91
CA CYS A 79 33.44 8.73 3.16
C CYS A 79 34.36 8.18 4.24
N GLU A 80 35.62 8.59 4.19
CA GLU A 80 36.61 8.28 5.22
C GLU A 80 36.85 9.50 6.10
N GLY A 81 37.26 9.26 7.35
CA GLY A 81 37.47 10.31 8.31
C GLY A 81 38.13 9.85 9.60
N THR A 82 37.97 10.63 10.65
CA THR A 82 38.37 10.31 12.00
C THR A 82 37.21 10.49 12.97
N LEU A 83 37.09 9.54 13.90
CA LEU A 83 36.17 9.58 15.03
C LEU A 83 37.00 9.53 16.31
N HIS A 84 36.97 10.61 17.10
CA HIS A 84 37.84 10.82 18.26
C HIS A 84 39.34 10.62 17.94
N GLY A 85 39.75 11.09 16.76
CA GLY A 85 41.13 10.98 16.26
C GLY A 85 41.50 9.60 15.72
N GLN A 86 40.63 8.59 15.81
CA GLN A 86 40.86 7.27 15.24
C GLN A 86 40.33 7.18 13.80
N PRO A 87 41.06 6.57 12.86
CA PRO A 87 40.58 6.39 11.50
C PRO A 87 39.27 5.60 11.45
N ALA A 88 38.29 6.17 10.75
CA ALA A 88 36.94 5.62 10.63
C ALA A 88 36.41 5.72 9.20
N VAL A 89 35.58 4.75 8.82
CA VAL A 89 34.84 4.77 7.55
C VAL A 89 33.35 4.90 7.82
N PHE A 90 32.67 5.71 7.00
CA PHE A 90 31.24 5.91 7.05
C PHE A 90 30.64 5.47 5.74
N ALA A 91 29.57 4.68 5.79
CA ALA A 91 28.88 4.20 4.60
C ALA A 91 27.37 4.25 4.78
N GLU A 92 26.66 4.43 3.68
CA GLU A 92 25.20 4.37 3.63
C GLU A 92 24.75 3.14 2.83
N VAL A 93 23.78 2.42 3.39
CA VAL A 93 23.08 1.34 2.70
C VAL A 93 21.91 1.96 1.95
N PHE A 94 22.12 2.30 0.69
CA PHE A 94 21.08 2.88 -0.15
C PHE A 94 20.18 1.81 -0.79
N TRP A 95 18.90 1.82 -0.44
CA TRP A 95 17.90 0.91 -1.00
C TRP A 95 16.60 1.59 -1.42
N GLY A 96 16.52 2.92 -1.30
CA GLY A 96 15.29 3.69 -1.56
C GLY A 96 14.73 3.56 -2.98
N HIS A 97 15.52 3.12 -3.96
CA HIS A 97 15.05 2.88 -5.32
C HIS A 97 14.18 1.62 -5.48
N VAL A 98 14.21 0.70 -4.51
CA VAL A 98 13.48 -0.58 -4.59
C VAL A 98 11.98 -0.38 -4.36
N GLY A 99 11.60 0.59 -3.52
CA GLY A 99 10.20 0.87 -3.16
C GLY A 99 9.60 2.13 -3.80
N LYS A 100 10.44 3.08 -4.26
CA LYS A 100 9.96 4.39 -4.74
C LYS A 100 9.00 4.26 -5.92
N LEU A 101 7.76 4.71 -5.69
CA LEU A 101 6.82 4.92 -6.78
C LEU A 101 7.31 6.08 -7.66
N PRO A 102 7.18 5.96 -9.00
CA PRO A 102 7.41 7.08 -9.89
C PRO A 102 6.60 8.30 -9.44
N ALA A 103 7.17 9.50 -9.51
CA ALA A 103 6.52 10.76 -9.14
C ALA A 103 5.45 11.21 -10.17
N THR A 104 4.77 10.26 -10.81
CA THR A 104 3.79 10.49 -11.86
C THR A 104 2.41 10.01 -11.38
N VAL A 105 1.34 10.52 -11.99
CA VAL A 105 -0.04 10.05 -11.71
C VAL A 105 -0.15 8.54 -11.88
N VAL A 106 0.51 7.99 -12.91
CA VAL A 106 0.58 6.54 -13.15
C VAL A 106 1.33 5.81 -12.02
N GLY A 107 2.41 6.40 -11.51
CA GLY A 107 3.15 5.86 -10.37
C GLY A 107 2.32 5.81 -9.09
N VAL A 108 1.58 6.88 -8.79
CA VAL A 108 0.65 6.93 -7.65
C VAL A 108 -0.47 5.91 -7.83
N ALA A 109 -1.10 5.85 -9.01
CA ALA A 109 -2.16 4.87 -9.30
C ALA A 109 -1.66 3.43 -9.16
N LYS A 110 -0.47 3.13 -9.72
CA LYS A 110 0.19 1.82 -9.55
C LYS A 110 0.47 1.53 -8.08
N GLY A 111 0.94 2.51 -7.33
CA GLY A 111 1.20 2.39 -5.89
C GLY A 111 -0.04 2.12 -5.06
N THR A 112 -1.14 2.80 -5.36
CA THR A 112 -2.43 2.56 -4.72
C THR A 112 -2.93 1.16 -5.04
N LEU A 113 -2.83 0.71 -6.30
CA LEU A 113 -3.22 -0.65 -6.69
C LEU A 113 -2.33 -1.71 -6.01
N ASN A 114 -1.02 -1.48 -5.99
CA ASN A 114 -0.07 -2.34 -5.28
C ASN A 114 -0.41 -2.42 -3.78
N LEU A 115 -0.79 -1.31 -3.15
CA LEU A 115 -1.21 -1.28 -1.77
C LEU A 115 -2.52 -2.05 -1.56
N ILE A 116 -3.57 -1.72 -2.32
CA ILE A 116 -4.89 -2.39 -2.28
C ILE A 116 -4.69 -3.90 -2.37
N PHE A 117 -3.90 -4.35 -3.34
CA PHE A 117 -3.67 -5.77 -3.54
C PHE A 117 -2.75 -6.32 -2.45
N GLY A 118 -1.69 -5.62 -2.07
CA GLY A 118 -0.74 -6.07 -1.08
C GLY A 118 -1.32 -6.18 0.33
N LEU A 119 -2.34 -5.40 0.70
CA LEU A 119 -3.02 -5.49 2.01
C LEU A 119 -3.55 -6.89 2.34
N GLN A 120 -3.88 -7.71 1.32
CA GLN A 120 -4.23 -9.11 1.51
C GLN A 120 -3.12 -9.90 2.23
N THR A 121 -1.87 -9.58 1.97
CA THR A 121 -0.73 -10.29 2.56
C THR A 121 -0.65 -10.06 4.07
N ILE A 122 -1.04 -8.87 4.54
CA ILE A 122 -1.22 -8.58 5.97
C ILE A 122 -2.33 -9.46 6.56
N ILE A 123 -3.45 -9.62 5.84
CA ILE A 123 -4.57 -10.45 6.28
C ILE A 123 -4.13 -11.92 6.43
N GLU A 124 -3.41 -12.42 5.44
CA GLU A 124 -2.99 -13.82 5.37
C GLU A 124 -1.88 -14.17 6.34
N GLY A 125 -0.94 -13.26 6.56
CA GLY A 125 0.16 -13.58 7.44
C GLY A 125 -0.16 -13.53 8.91
N ASN A 126 -1.18 -12.76 9.29
CA ASN A 126 -1.77 -12.85 10.63
C ASN A 126 -2.57 -14.14 10.86
N HIS A 127 -2.44 -15.14 9.98
CA HIS A 127 -3.06 -16.47 10.11
C HIS A 127 -2.04 -17.56 10.55
N CYS A 128 -0.74 -17.27 10.55
CA CYS A 128 0.30 -18.30 10.66
C CYS A 128 0.65 -18.64 12.12
N ASN A 129 0.33 -19.89 12.53
CA ASN A 129 1.02 -20.71 13.56
C ASN A 129 0.42 -20.94 14.96
N GLY A 130 -0.82 -20.51 15.27
CA GLY A 130 -1.48 -21.05 16.47
C GLY A 130 -2.87 -20.55 16.79
N THR A 131 -3.23 -19.38 16.27
CA THR A 131 -4.50 -18.69 16.54
C THR A 131 -5.67 -19.19 15.68
N ALA A 132 -5.39 -19.87 14.56
CA ALA A 132 -6.37 -20.46 13.65
C ALA A 132 -7.23 -21.59 14.25
N LYS A 133 -7.08 -21.90 15.54
CA LYS A 133 -8.00 -22.76 16.28
C LYS A 133 -9.40 -22.14 16.42
N HIS A 134 -9.52 -20.82 16.35
CA HIS A 134 -10.80 -20.15 16.49
C HIS A 134 -11.47 -19.86 15.14
N TRP A 135 -12.79 -20.06 15.07
CA TRP A 135 -13.57 -19.95 13.84
C TRP A 135 -13.67 -18.51 13.33
N GLU A 136 -13.56 -17.49 14.20
CA GLU A 136 -13.63 -16.08 13.81
C GLU A 136 -12.40 -15.66 13.00
N ASP A 137 -11.22 -16.13 13.40
CA ASP A 137 -9.96 -15.81 12.71
C ASP A 137 -9.95 -16.45 11.32
N ARG A 138 -10.53 -17.67 11.21
CA ARG A 138 -10.80 -18.31 9.91
C ARG A 138 -11.80 -17.49 9.11
N LEU A 139 -12.94 -17.11 9.69
CA LEU A 139 -13.96 -16.35 8.98
C LEU A 139 -13.41 -15.03 8.42
N ILE A 140 -12.64 -14.28 9.20
CA ILE A 140 -12.06 -13.01 8.71
C ILE A 140 -11.00 -13.25 7.64
N THR A 141 -10.16 -14.26 7.80
CA THR A 141 -9.21 -14.63 6.75
C THR A 141 -9.97 -15.05 5.49
N GLU A 142 -11.00 -15.88 5.57
CA GLU A 142 -11.82 -16.31 4.43
C GLU A 142 -12.55 -15.12 3.78
N VAL A 143 -13.20 -14.25 4.55
CA VAL A 143 -13.86 -13.04 4.05
C VAL A 143 -12.84 -12.10 3.41
N GLY A 144 -11.66 -11.95 4.02
CA GLY A 144 -10.58 -11.14 3.48
C GLY A 144 -10.02 -11.71 2.18
N THR A 145 -9.82 -13.02 2.11
CA THR A 145 -9.38 -13.74 0.90
C THR A 145 -10.43 -13.66 -0.19
N VAL A 146 -11.70 -13.93 0.11
CA VAL A 146 -12.82 -13.78 -0.85
C VAL A 146 -12.93 -12.32 -1.31
N GLY A 147 -12.80 -11.37 -0.39
CA GLY A 147 -12.80 -9.95 -0.68
C GLY A 147 -11.69 -9.56 -1.66
N ALA A 148 -10.46 -9.98 -1.36
CA ALA A 148 -9.30 -9.70 -2.20
C ALA A 148 -9.37 -10.42 -3.55
N LEU A 149 -9.86 -11.66 -3.60
CA LEU A 149 -10.12 -12.39 -4.85
C LEU A 149 -11.18 -11.69 -5.69
N THR A 150 -12.27 -11.23 -5.07
CA THR A 150 -13.35 -10.53 -5.76
C THR A 150 -12.86 -9.20 -6.33
N LEU A 151 -12.07 -8.44 -5.56
CA LEU A 151 -11.47 -7.17 -5.99
C LEU A 151 -10.43 -7.37 -7.10
N ARG A 152 -9.54 -8.36 -7.00
CA ARG A 152 -8.51 -8.68 -8.02
C ARG A 152 -9.06 -9.39 -9.26
N GLY A 153 -10.19 -10.08 -9.10
CA GLY A 153 -10.83 -10.91 -10.11
C GLY A 153 -12.06 -10.19 -10.69
N PRO A 154 -13.29 -10.69 -10.44
CA PRO A 154 -14.52 -10.22 -11.08
C PRO A 154 -14.71 -8.69 -11.08
N VAL A 155 -14.43 -8.00 -9.98
CA VAL A 155 -14.63 -6.54 -9.90
C VAL A 155 -13.59 -5.80 -10.75
N PHE A 156 -12.34 -6.25 -10.76
CA PHE A 156 -11.32 -5.67 -11.63
C PHE A 156 -11.62 -5.95 -13.10
N ALA A 157 -12.03 -7.17 -13.44
CA ALA A 157 -12.47 -7.55 -14.77
C ALA A 157 -13.65 -6.71 -15.25
N LEU A 158 -14.68 -6.55 -14.42
CA LEU A 158 -15.85 -5.73 -14.73
C LEU A 158 -15.47 -4.27 -14.96
N ASN A 159 -14.64 -3.69 -14.08
CA ASN A 159 -14.17 -2.31 -14.25
C ASN A 159 -13.31 -2.15 -15.52
N THR A 160 -12.48 -3.15 -15.84
CA THR A 160 -11.68 -3.18 -17.08
C THR A 160 -12.57 -3.26 -18.31
N LEU A 161 -13.58 -4.14 -18.30
CA LEU A 161 -14.56 -4.29 -19.37
C LEU A 161 -15.29 -2.98 -19.61
N MET A 162 -15.83 -2.38 -18.55
CA MET A 162 -16.52 -1.10 -18.64
C MET A 162 -15.57 -0.01 -19.16
N LEU A 163 -14.31 0.04 -18.68
CA LEU A 163 -13.31 1.02 -19.10
C LEU A 163 -13.04 0.93 -20.61
N MET A 164 -12.86 -0.29 -21.09
CA MET A 164 -12.69 -0.55 -22.52
C MET A 164 -13.95 -0.18 -23.29
N ALA A 165 -15.14 -0.43 -22.73
CA ALA A 165 -16.38 -0.04 -23.36
C ALA A 165 -16.50 1.48 -23.53
N ALA A 166 -16.20 2.24 -22.48
CA ALA A 166 -16.15 3.69 -22.55
C ALA A 166 -15.10 4.19 -23.55
N LEU A 167 -13.91 3.57 -23.59
CA LEU A 167 -12.85 3.97 -24.51
C LEU A 167 -13.23 3.73 -25.97
N VAL A 168 -13.81 2.58 -26.31
CA VAL A 168 -14.20 2.30 -27.70
C VAL A 168 -15.41 3.13 -28.12
N LEU A 169 -16.38 3.35 -27.23
CA LEU A 169 -17.47 4.30 -27.51
C LEU A 169 -16.89 5.71 -27.76
N GLY A 170 -15.92 6.13 -26.95
CA GLY A 170 -15.25 7.42 -27.12
C GLY A 170 -14.48 7.54 -28.44
N VAL A 171 -13.62 6.57 -28.75
CA VAL A 171 -12.83 6.55 -30.00
C VAL A 171 -13.74 6.41 -31.22
N GLY A 172 -14.78 5.57 -31.14
CA GLY A 172 -15.76 5.39 -32.21
C GLY A 172 -16.48 6.69 -32.54
N THR A 173 -16.82 7.49 -31.52
CA THR A 173 -17.42 8.82 -31.74
C THR A 173 -16.44 9.83 -32.36
N LEU A 174 -15.14 9.72 -32.08
CA LEU A 174 -14.12 10.59 -32.67
C LEU A 174 -13.81 10.25 -34.14
N ILE A 175 -13.70 8.97 -34.48
CA ILE A 175 -13.34 8.52 -35.83
C ILE A 175 -14.49 8.77 -36.83
N TRP A 176 -15.74 8.65 -36.39
CA TRP A 176 -16.90 8.68 -37.28
C TRP A 176 -17.54 10.06 -37.44
N HIS A 177 -16.92 11.10 -36.89
CA HIS A 177 -17.43 12.47 -36.91
C HIS A 177 -17.51 13.08 -38.32
N GLU A 178 -16.80 12.52 -39.31
CA GLU A 178 -16.67 13.13 -40.65
C GLU A 178 -17.76 12.75 -41.69
N GLY A 179 -18.94 12.28 -41.28
CA GLY A 179 -20.16 12.39 -42.11
C GLY A 179 -20.88 11.12 -42.54
N GLY A 180 -20.80 10.02 -41.78
CA GLY A 180 -21.66 8.84 -41.98
C GLY A 180 -22.77 8.77 -40.92
N ASP A 181 -23.99 8.41 -41.34
CA ASP A 181 -25.06 8.01 -40.42
C ASP A 181 -24.52 6.96 -39.44
N TRP A 182 -24.58 7.28 -38.16
CA TRP A 182 -24.06 6.41 -37.11
C TRP A 182 -24.87 5.11 -37.15
N PRO A 183 -24.25 3.94 -37.35
CA PRO A 183 -24.95 2.67 -37.12
C PRO A 183 -25.45 2.68 -35.68
N ASP A 184 -26.72 2.31 -35.46
CA ASP A 184 -27.40 2.32 -34.16
C ASP A 184 -26.44 1.86 -33.06
N ALA A 185 -26.33 2.62 -31.96
CA ALA A 185 -25.30 2.42 -30.92
C ALA A 185 -25.25 0.96 -30.40
N ALA A 186 -26.39 0.26 -30.47
CA ALA A 186 -26.50 -1.18 -30.24
C ALA A 186 -25.55 -2.04 -31.10
N THR A 187 -25.36 -1.71 -32.38
CA THR A 187 -24.50 -2.47 -33.30
C THR A 187 -23.02 -2.40 -32.92
N TRP A 188 -22.56 -1.32 -32.27
CA TRP A 188 -21.18 -1.20 -31.79
C TRP A 188 -20.99 -1.66 -30.35
N ALA A 189 -22.01 -1.60 -29.50
CA ALA A 189 -21.93 -2.08 -28.12
C ALA A 189 -21.49 -3.56 -28.04
N LEU A 190 -21.94 -4.40 -28.98
CA LEU A 190 -21.61 -5.83 -29.04
C LEU A 190 -20.15 -6.12 -29.39
N PRO A 191 -19.58 -5.59 -30.51
CA PRO A 191 -18.15 -5.66 -30.78
C PRO A 191 -17.31 -5.13 -29.63
N VAL A 192 -17.76 -4.06 -28.98
CA VAL A 192 -17.06 -3.44 -27.85
C VAL A 192 -17.01 -4.35 -26.63
N VAL A 193 -18.16 -4.90 -26.23
CA VAL A 193 -18.23 -5.88 -25.13
C VAL A 193 -17.43 -7.13 -25.50
N ALA A 194 -17.49 -7.60 -26.75
CA ALA A 194 -16.72 -8.76 -27.20
C ALA A 194 -15.21 -8.50 -27.13
N ILE A 195 -14.74 -7.35 -27.63
CA ILE A 195 -13.33 -6.95 -27.58
C ILE A 195 -12.87 -6.79 -26.13
N GLY A 196 -13.62 -6.08 -25.29
CA GLY A 196 -13.31 -5.90 -23.88
C GLY A 196 -13.28 -7.23 -23.10
N SER A 197 -14.18 -8.15 -23.42
CA SER A 197 -14.23 -9.49 -22.84
C SER A 197 -13.04 -10.35 -23.26
N ALA A 198 -12.68 -10.32 -24.55
CA ALA A 198 -11.52 -11.00 -25.09
C ALA A 198 -10.21 -10.46 -24.50
N LEU A 199 -10.09 -9.14 -24.34
CA LEU A 199 -8.97 -8.50 -23.65
C LEU A 199 -8.90 -8.89 -22.18
N THR A 200 -10.04 -8.92 -21.47
CA THR A 200 -10.11 -9.37 -20.08
C THR A 200 -9.65 -10.84 -19.95
N ALA A 201 -10.07 -11.70 -20.88
CA ALA A 201 -9.61 -13.08 -20.97
C ALA A 201 -8.11 -13.18 -21.32
N ALA A 202 -7.61 -12.32 -22.21
CA ALA A 202 -6.20 -12.27 -22.57
C ALA A 202 -5.32 -11.81 -21.40
N ILE A 203 -5.77 -10.80 -20.64
CA ILE A 203 -5.12 -10.34 -19.40
C ILE A 203 -5.13 -11.46 -18.38
N GLY A 204 -6.28 -12.12 -18.15
CA GLY A 204 -6.38 -13.30 -17.30
C GLY A 204 -5.40 -14.40 -17.72
N THR A 205 -5.29 -14.69 -19.01
CA THR A 205 -4.34 -15.68 -19.56
C THR A 205 -2.89 -15.26 -19.36
N TRP A 206 -2.57 -13.98 -19.58
CA TRP A 206 -1.22 -13.43 -19.38
C TRP A 206 -0.81 -13.48 -17.91
N MET A 207 -1.71 -13.06 -17.01
CA MET A 207 -1.54 -13.17 -15.56
C MET A 207 -1.36 -14.64 -15.17
N LEU A 208 -2.16 -15.56 -15.74
CA LEU A 208 -2.07 -16.99 -15.47
C LEU A 208 -0.71 -17.55 -15.90
N ARG A 209 -0.21 -17.18 -17.09
CA ARG A 209 1.12 -17.60 -17.57
C ARG A 209 2.25 -17.06 -16.69
N ARG A 210 2.12 -15.83 -16.19
CA ARG A 210 3.08 -15.27 -15.22
C ARG A 210 2.98 -15.93 -13.85
N ALA A 211 1.77 -16.24 -13.40
CA ALA A 211 1.49 -16.91 -12.13
C ALA A 211 1.71 -18.43 -12.15
N TYR A 212 1.83 -19.05 -13.34
CA TYR A 212 2.21 -20.46 -13.51
C TYR A 212 3.71 -20.70 -13.34
N LYS A 213 4.53 -19.64 -13.26
CA LYS A 213 5.76 -19.75 -12.47
C LYS A 213 5.30 -20.01 -11.03
N PRO A 214 5.69 -21.11 -10.37
CA PRO A 214 4.95 -21.78 -9.27
C PRO A 214 4.76 -21.00 -7.95
N LYS A 215 4.58 -19.68 -7.98
CA LYS A 215 4.97 -18.77 -6.90
C LYS A 215 3.84 -17.89 -6.36
N ASP A 216 2.66 -17.83 -6.99
CA ASP A 216 1.54 -17.05 -6.44
C ASP A 216 0.18 -17.69 -6.78
N TYR A 217 -0.24 -18.61 -5.90
CA TYR A 217 -1.52 -19.31 -6.03
C TYR A 217 -2.71 -18.35 -6.11
N LEU A 218 -2.65 -17.20 -5.44
CA LEU A 218 -3.72 -16.22 -5.40
C LEU A 218 -3.77 -15.42 -6.69
N ALA A 219 -2.61 -14.99 -7.21
CA ALA A 219 -2.55 -14.39 -8.54
C ALA A 219 -3.01 -15.38 -9.61
N ALA A 220 -2.64 -16.66 -9.52
CA ALA A 220 -3.10 -17.69 -10.44
C ALA A 220 -4.61 -17.89 -10.35
N ARG A 221 -5.19 -17.90 -9.15
CA ARG A 221 -6.63 -18.03 -8.94
C ARG A 221 -7.40 -16.82 -9.46
N SER A 222 -6.98 -15.61 -9.10
CA SER A 222 -7.54 -14.36 -9.62
C SER A 222 -7.43 -14.27 -11.15
N ALA A 223 -6.30 -14.72 -11.73
CA ALA A 223 -6.12 -14.83 -13.17
C ALA A 223 -7.09 -15.82 -13.83
N ARG A 224 -7.36 -16.97 -13.20
CA ARG A 224 -8.39 -17.92 -13.66
C ARG A 224 -9.78 -17.32 -13.59
N GLU A 225 -10.11 -16.62 -12.51
CA GLU A 225 -11.41 -15.96 -12.33
C GLU A 225 -11.61 -14.86 -13.39
N ASN A 226 -10.59 -14.04 -13.66
CA ASN A 226 -10.58 -13.06 -14.75
C ASN A 226 -10.72 -13.71 -16.13
N LEU A 227 -9.99 -14.80 -16.38
CA LEU A 227 -10.09 -15.56 -17.61
C LEU A 227 -11.50 -16.13 -17.83
N LEU A 228 -12.04 -16.81 -16.82
CA LEU A 228 -13.38 -17.39 -16.88
C LEU A 228 -14.44 -16.31 -17.08
N PHE A 229 -14.36 -15.20 -16.34
CA PHE A 229 -15.28 -14.08 -16.49
C PHE A 229 -15.21 -13.49 -17.90
N GLY A 230 -14.00 -13.19 -18.40
CA GLY A 230 -13.80 -12.69 -19.76
C GLY A 230 -14.33 -13.66 -20.83
N LEU A 231 -14.09 -14.98 -20.68
CA LEU A 231 -14.63 -15.98 -21.59
C LEU A 231 -16.16 -16.06 -21.53
N CYS A 232 -16.77 -16.00 -20.34
CA CYS A 232 -18.22 -15.99 -20.18
C CYS A 232 -18.86 -14.76 -20.85
N CYS A 233 -18.31 -13.56 -20.61
CA CYS A 233 -18.78 -12.33 -21.26
C CYS A 233 -18.57 -12.36 -22.78
N TRP A 234 -17.47 -12.96 -23.25
CA TRP A 234 -17.20 -13.09 -24.68
C TRP A 234 -18.17 -14.04 -25.37
N VAL A 235 -18.42 -15.21 -24.78
CA VAL A 235 -19.44 -16.16 -25.27
C VAL A 235 -20.82 -15.51 -25.30
N PHE A 236 -21.17 -14.76 -24.24
CA PHE A 236 -22.43 -14.01 -24.21
C PHE A 236 -22.52 -12.98 -25.34
N ALA A 237 -21.47 -12.19 -25.56
CA ALA A 237 -21.41 -11.19 -26.63
C ALA A 237 -21.45 -11.82 -28.04
N LEU A 238 -20.92 -13.02 -28.23
CA LEU A 238 -21.02 -13.76 -29.50
C LEU A 238 -22.38 -14.41 -29.72
N TYR A 239 -23.04 -14.85 -28.64
CA TYR A 239 -24.34 -15.50 -28.71
C TYR A 239 -25.49 -14.49 -28.87
N TRP A 240 -25.30 -13.26 -28.40
CA TRP A 240 -26.32 -12.21 -28.42
C TRP A 240 -26.81 -11.82 -29.84
N PRO A 241 -25.95 -11.64 -30.86
CA PRO A 241 -26.39 -11.38 -32.24
C PRO A 241 -27.11 -12.58 -32.86
N LEU A 242 -26.67 -13.80 -32.53
CA LEU A 242 -27.34 -15.04 -32.95
C LEU A 242 -28.74 -15.11 -32.34
N ALA A 243 -28.89 -14.84 -31.05
CA ALA A 243 -30.20 -14.78 -30.40
C ALA A 243 -31.10 -13.70 -31.03
N GLY A 244 -30.57 -12.52 -31.32
CA GLY A 244 -31.29 -11.45 -32.01
C GLY A 244 -31.77 -11.86 -33.42
N HIS A 245 -30.93 -12.57 -34.18
CA HIS A 245 -31.30 -13.06 -35.51
C HIS A 245 -32.40 -14.12 -35.48
N TYR A 246 -32.43 -14.99 -34.47
CA TYR A 246 -33.50 -15.97 -34.28
C TYR A 246 -34.78 -15.37 -33.69
N LEU A 247 -34.67 -14.25 -32.98
CA LEU A 247 -35.82 -13.57 -32.40
C LEU A 247 -36.49 -12.59 -33.35
N ALA A 248 -35.77 -12.05 -34.37
CA ALA A 248 -36.23 -11.32 -35.57
C ALA A 248 -37.46 -10.41 -35.42
N ASP A 249 -37.72 -9.90 -34.22
CA ASP A 249 -38.84 -9.05 -33.90
C ASP A 249 -38.30 -7.62 -33.80
N PRO A 250 -38.85 -6.64 -34.53
CA PRO A 250 -38.47 -5.23 -34.38
C PRO A 250 -38.59 -4.73 -32.93
N CYS A 251 -39.41 -5.39 -32.10
CA CYS A 251 -39.45 -5.10 -30.66
C CYS A 251 -38.10 -5.39 -29.97
N TRP A 252 -37.29 -6.32 -30.48
CA TRP A 252 -36.01 -6.73 -29.89
C TRP A 252 -34.91 -5.68 -30.05
N GLU A 253 -34.87 -4.93 -31.15
CA GLU A 253 -33.91 -3.82 -31.33
C GLU A 253 -34.18 -2.69 -30.34
N GLN A 254 -35.45 -2.28 -30.18
CA GLN A 254 -35.86 -1.34 -29.13
C GLN A 254 -35.55 -1.88 -27.73
N TRP A 255 -35.76 -3.17 -27.49
CA TRP A 255 -35.48 -3.81 -26.20
C TRP A 255 -33.98 -3.87 -25.88
N ALA A 256 -33.14 -4.20 -26.86
CA ALA A 256 -31.70 -4.28 -26.69
C ALA A 256 -31.09 -2.90 -26.38
N GLU A 257 -31.57 -1.87 -27.06
CA GLU A 257 -31.00 -0.52 -26.96
C GLU A 257 -31.54 0.27 -25.75
N GLN A 258 -32.83 0.14 -25.44
CA GLN A 258 -33.45 0.86 -24.31
C GLN A 258 -33.37 0.10 -22.99
N ILE A 259 -33.32 -1.24 -23.02
CA ILE A 259 -33.45 -2.06 -21.81
C ILE A 259 -32.16 -2.82 -21.54
N ALA A 260 -31.58 -3.54 -22.50
CA ALA A 260 -30.49 -4.48 -22.18
C ALA A 260 -29.21 -3.80 -21.66
N LEU A 261 -28.73 -2.73 -22.32
CA LEU A 261 -27.52 -2.03 -21.87
C LEU A 261 -27.71 -1.35 -20.48
N PRO A 262 -28.80 -0.58 -20.25
CA PRO A 262 -29.10 -0.06 -18.91
C PRO A 262 -29.29 -1.16 -17.86
N LEU A 263 -29.91 -2.29 -18.22
CA LEU A 263 -30.14 -3.41 -17.30
C LEU A 263 -28.84 -4.12 -16.93
N VAL A 264 -27.92 -4.30 -17.88
CA VAL A 264 -26.59 -4.89 -17.61
C VAL A 264 -25.75 -3.96 -16.75
N LEU A 265 -25.76 -2.64 -17.03
CA LEU A 265 -25.08 -1.64 -16.21
C LEU A 265 -25.70 -1.56 -14.80
N ALA A 266 -27.03 -1.53 -14.71
CA ALA A 266 -27.75 -1.51 -13.44
C ALA A 266 -27.51 -2.79 -12.63
N PHE A 267 -27.56 -3.97 -13.26
CA PHE A 267 -27.29 -5.24 -12.60
C PHE A 267 -25.84 -5.31 -12.11
N SER A 268 -24.88 -4.88 -12.93
CA SER A 268 -23.46 -4.83 -12.57
C SER A 268 -23.24 -3.89 -11.38
N LEU A 269 -23.87 -2.71 -11.40
CA LEU A 269 -23.80 -1.73 -10.32
C LEU A 269 -24.45 -2.25 -9.04
N VAL A 270 -25.64 -2.85 -9.13
CA VAL A 270 -26.34 -3.47 -7.99
C VAL A 270 -25.54 -4.63 -7.41
N ALA A 271 -24.94 -5.49 -8.24
CA ALA A 271 -24.12 -6.61 -7.79
C ALA A 271 -22.88 -6.11 -7.03
N VAL A 272 -22.20 -5.07 -7.56
CA VAL A 272 -21.07 -4.43 -6.89
C VAL A 272 -21.51 -3.81 -5.56
N CYS A 273 -22.59 -3.02 -5.55
CA CYS A 273 -23.11 -2.38 -4.34
C CYS A 273 -23.57 -3.37 -3.27
N LEU A 274 -24.25 -4.45 -3.67
CA LEU A 274 -24.67 -5.52 -2.76
C LEU A 274 -23.45 -6.21 -2.15
N PHE A 275 -22.44 -6.54 -2.97
CA PHE A 275 -21.21 -7.14 -2.50
C PHE A 275 -20.48 -6.26 -1.49
N PHE A 276 -20.34 -4.96 -1.79
CA PHE A 276 -19.75 -3.99 -0.86
C PHE A 276 -20.56 -3.92 0.44
N THR A 277 -21.89 -3.84 0.35
CA THR A 277 -22.76 -3.71 1.52
C THR A 277 -22.73 -4.93 2.42
N VAL A 278 -22.77 -6.13 1.85
CA VAL A 278 -22.63 -7.38 2.61
C VAL A 278 -21.26 -7.43 3.28
N THR A 279 -20.20 -7.09 2.58
CA THR A 279 -18.84 -7.13 3.12
C THR A 279 -18.65 -6.15 4.26
N VAL A 280 -19.13 -4.92 4.08
CA VAL A 280 -19.10 -3.87 5.08
C VAL A 280 -19.94 -4.25 6.30
N TYR A 281 -21.14 -4.78 6.10
CA TYR A 281 -21.97 -5.30 7.19
C TYR A 281 -21.28 -6.42 8.00
N LEU A 282 -20.62 -7.35 7.30
CA LEU A 282 -19.84 -8.41 7.97
C LEU A 282 -18.71 -7.82 8.80
N ILE A 283 -17.98 -6.81 8.28
CA ILE A 283 -16.93 -6.09 9.00
C ILE A 283 -17.47 -5.45 10.29
N ILE A 284 -18.61 -4.74 10.24
CA ILE A 284 -19.24 -4.15 11.44
C ILE A 284 -19.56 -5.23 12.45
N ARG A 285 -20.24 -6.29 12.00
CA ARG A 285 -20.82 -7.26 12.92
C ARG A 285 -19.72 -8.02 13.63
N LEU A 286 -18.62 -8.26 12.93
CA LEU A 286 -17.37 -8.74 13.48
C LEU A 286 -16.85 -7.74 14.52
N TYR A 287 -16.58 -6.49 14.13
CA TYR A 287 -16.05 -5.45 15.01
C TYR A 287 -16.88 -5.25 16.30
N ALA A 288 -18.20 -5.13 16.18
CA ALA A 288 -19.12 -4.96 17.30
C ALA A 288 -19.10 -6.16 18.26
N ARG A 289 -19.00 -7.39 17.74
CA ARG A 289 -18.84 -8.59 18.57
C ARG A 289 -17.51 -8.59 19.33
N PHE A 290 -16.43 -8.11 18.70
CA PHE A 290 -15.12 -8.02 19.36
C PHE A 290 -15.11 -7.06 20.54
N ARG A 291 -15.84 -5.94 20.45
CA ARG A 291 -15.91 -4.98 21.56
C ARG A 291 -16.67 -5.52 22.78
N VAL A 292 -17.64 -6.40 22.55
CA VAL A 292 -18.51 -6.96 23.61
C VAL A 292 -17.84 -8.13 24.32
N TRP A 293 -17.00 -8.90 23.63
CA TRP A 293 -16.36 -10.07 24.21
C TRP A 293 -14.99 -9.72 24.81
N ARG A 294 -14.73 -10.13 26.05
CA ARG A 294 -13.40 -10.03 26.72
C ARG A 294 -12.41 -11.01 26.09
N ILE A 295 -12.12 -10.81 24.81
CA ILE A 295 -11.14 -11.59 24.06
C ILE A 295 -9.74 -11.18 24.51
N ASP A 296 -8.82 -12.14 24.52
CA ASP A 296 -7.41 -11.92 24.79
C ASP A 296 -6.89 -10.72 23.97
N ARG A 297 -6.18 -9.80 24.64
CA ARG A 297 -5.60 -8.60 24.03
C ARG A 297 -4.80 -8.93 22.79
N HIS A 298 -4.04 -10.04 22.79
CA HIS A 298 -3.26 -10.45 21.63
C HIS A 298 -4.13 -10.68 20.40
N ARG A 299 -5.24 -11.39 20.59
CA ARG A 299 -6.17 -11.75 19.51
C ARG A 299 -6.95 -10.55 18.99
N VAL A 300 -7.26 -9.58 19.85
CA VAL A 300 -7.86 -8.30 19.43
C VAL A 300 -6.92 -7.56 18.46
N ARG A 301 -5.60 -7.61 18.66
CA ARG A 301 -4.62 -6.89 17.83
C ARG A 301 -4.53 -7.44 16.42
N THR A 302 -4.28 -8.74 16.30
CA THR A 302 -4.15 -9.41 14.99
C THR A 302 -5.42 -9.25 14.17
N LEU A 303 -6.56 -9.37 14.84
CA LEU A 303 -7.85 -9.25 14.20
C LEU A 303 -8.18 -7.81 13.79
N THR A 304 -7.83 -6.82 14.62
CA THR A 304 -7.95 -5.40 14.27
C THR A 304 -7.12 -5.07 13.03
N ALA A 305 -5.90 -5.58 12.90
CA ALA A 305 -5.09 -5.40 11.70
C ALA A 305 -5.75 -6.00 10.46
N LYS A 306 -6.29 -7.22 10.55
CA LYS A 306 -7.00 -7.86 9.43
C LYS A 306 -8.22 -7.04 9.00
N THR A 307 -9.04 -6.61 9.96
CA THR A 307 -10.23 -5.81 9.70
C THR A 307 -9.88 -4.45 9.10
N LEU A 308 -8.84 -3.78 9.61
CA LEU A 308 -8.37 -2.50 9.08
C LEU A 308 -7.80 -2.65 7.66
N ALA A 309 -6.97 -3.67 7.42
CA ALA A 309 -6.43 -3.95 6.10
C ALA A 309 -7.56 -4.19 5.09
N LEU A 310 -8.59 -4.94 5.49
CA LEU A 310 -9.77 -5.20 4.66
C LEU A 310 -10.58 -3.91 4.40
N ALA A 311 -10.86 -3.13 5.43
CA ALA A 311 -11.58 -1.87 5.31
C ALA A 311 -10.82 -0.86 4.44
N LEU A 312 -9.50 -0.76 4.60
CA LEU A 312 -8.65 0.09 3.79
C LEU A 312 -8.62 -0.38 2.32
N GLN A 313 -8.51 -1.69 2.09
CA GLN A 313 -8.53 -2.27 0.76
C GLN A 313 -9.84 -1.93 0.02
N PHE A 314 -10.98 -2.12 0.66
CA PHE A 314 -12.29 -1.76 0.08
C PHE A 314 -12.49 -0.26 -0.06
N GLY A 315 -12.10 0.52 0.95
CA GLY A 315 -12.23 1.98 0.93
C GLY A 315 -11.40 2.61 -0.19
N LEU A 316 -10.14 2.18 -0.35
CA LEU A 316 -9.29 2.65 -1.45
C LEU A 316 -9.85 2.25 -2.82
N TRP A 317 -10.45 1.07 -2.95
CA TRP A 317 -11.09 0.65 -4.20
C TRP A 317 -12.31 1.51 -4.54
N ALA A 318 -13.18 1.71 -3.55
CA ALA A 318 -14.37 2.54 -3.68
C ALA A 318 -14.03 4.00 -3.98
N LEU A 319 -12.85 4.47 -3.58
CA LEU A 319 -12.35 5.82 -3.92
C LEU A 319 -11.72 5.88 -5.32
N ALA A 320 -10.86 4.92 -5.64
CA ALA A 320 -10.04 4.95 -6.84
C ALA A 320 -10.88 4.78 -8.11
N MET A 321 -11.86 3.88 -8.09
CA MET A 321 -12.63 3.57 -9.30
C MET A 321 -13.51 4.75 -9.76
N PRO A 322 -14.33 5.39 -8.90
CA PRO A 322 -15.10 6.56 -9.30
C PRO A 322 -14.22 7.71 -9.82
N LEU A 323 -13.03 7.91 -9.25
CA LEU A 323 -12.09 8.93 -9.75
C LEU A 323 -11.61 8.61 -11.17
N VAL A 324 -11.26 7.35 -11.45
CA VAL A 324 -10.89 6.92 -12.81
C VAL A 324 -12.05 7.17 -13.77
N TRP A 325 -13.27 6.82 -13.36
CA TRP A 325 -14.48 7.07 -14.14
C TRP A 325 -14.71 8.55 -14.44
N LEU A 326 -14.67 9.40 -13.40
CA LEU A 326 -14.83 10.84 -13.54
C LEU A 326 -13.78 11.45 -14.48
N MET A 327 -12.52 11.02 -14.38
CA MET A 327 -11.44 11.52 -15.26
C MET A 327 -11.68 11.16 -16.74
N LEU A 328 -12.09 9.91 -17.00
CA LEU A 328 -12.34 9.44 -18.37
C LEU A 328 -13.56 10.12 -18.98
N PHE A 329 -14.64 10.22 -18.23
CA PHE A 329 -15.86 10.87 -18.70
C PHE A 329 -15.68 12.39 -18.83
N GLY A 330 -14.92 13.02 -17.94
CA GLY A 330 -14.55 14.43 -18.07
C GLY A 330 -13.69 14.68 -19.31
N ALA A 331 -12.74 13.79 -19.61
CA ALA A 331 -11.97 13.85 -20.85
C ALA A 331 -12.86 13.64 -22.08
N TYR A 332 -13.81 12.69 -22.00
CA TYR A 332 -14.76 12.43 -23.08
C TYR A 332 -15.69 13.62 -23.34
N ALA A 333 -16.30 14.20 -22.29
CA ALA A 333 -17.18 15.35 -22.40
C ALA A 333 -16.45 16.52 -23.08
N LYS A 334 -15.21 16.79 -22.67
CA LYS A 334 -14.38 17.84 -23.26
C LYS A 334 -13.98 17.59 -24.72
N LEU A 335 -13.89 16.32 -25.13
CA LEU A 335 -13.64 15.95 -26.52
C LEU A 335 -14.89 16.00 -27.38
N SER A 336 -16.08 16.08 -26.78
CA SER A 336 -17.36 15.93 -27.45
C SER A 336 -18.21 17.22 -27.48
N ASP A 337 -17.63 18.38 -27.18
CA ASP A 337 -18.32 19.69 -27.17
C ASP A 337 -19.02 20.04 -28.50
N ASP A 338 -18.69 19.37 -29.62
CA ASP A 338 -19.38 19.56 -30.92
C ASP A 338 -20.70 18.75 -31.09
N ASN A 339 -21.06 17.83 -30.18
CA ASN A 339 -22.21 16.92 -30.31
C ASN A 339 -23.19 16.95 -29.09
N GLY A 340 -23.39 18.14 -28.52
CA GLY A 340 -24.00 18.40 -27.19
C GLY A 340 -25.16 17.50 -26.72
N GLN A 341 -26.10 17.10 -27.58
CA GLN A 341 -27.27 16.31 -27.15
C GLN A 341 -26.97 14.87 -26.69
N ARG A 342 -25.98 14.18 -27.26
CA ARG A 342 -25.71 12.77 -26.90
C ARG A 342 -24.82 12.64 -25.66
N VAL A 343 -23.93 13.62 -25.47
CA VAL A 343 -23.15 13.77 -24.24
C VAL A 343 -24.07 14.04 -23.06
N ASP A 344 -25.12 14.85 -23.27
CA ASP A 344 -26.09 15.19 -22.22
C ASP A 344 -26.83 13.96 -21.69
N THR A 345 -27.19 12.98 -22.51
CA THR A 345 -27.85 11.74 -22.06
C THR A 345 -26.91 10.85 -21.25
N LEU A 346 -25.68 10.66 -21.72
CA LEU A 346 -24.65 9.88 -21.01
C LEU A 346 -24.24 10.58 -19.70
N MET A 347 -24.09 11.91 -19.74
CA MET A 347 -23.89 12.75 -18.58
C MET A 347 -25.12 12.81 -17.68
N GLN A 348 -26.36 12.65 -18.17
CA GLN A 348 -27.56 12.55 -17.32
C GLN A 348 -27.60 11.22 -16.58
N ILE A 349 -27.37 10.10 -17.27
CA ILE A 349 -27.25 8.79 -16.62
C ILE A 349 -26.17 8.86 -15.55
N PHE A 350 -25.02 9.46 -15.87
CA PHE A 350 -23.95 9.63 -14.92
C PHE A 350 -24.31 10.63 -13.81
N ARG A 351 -24.90 11.80 -14.09
CA ARG A 351 -25.41 12.77 -13.10
C ARG A 351 -26.53 12.20 -12.23
N ASN A 352 -27.17 11.10 -12.62
CA ASN A 352 -28.13 10.38 -11.80
C ASN A 352 -27.45 9.33 -10.90
N VAL A 353 -26.27 8.84 -11.30
CA VAL A 353 -25.41 7.93 -10.51
C VAL A 353 -24.46 8.71 -9.59
N VAL A 354 -23.97 9.87 -10.01
CA VAL A 354 -23.04 10.75 -9.29
C VAL A 354 -23.57 11.22 -7.95
N PRO A 355 -24.87 11.46 -7.69
CA PRO A 355 -25.36 11.74 -6.35
C PRO A 355 -25.17 10.57 -5.39
N SER A 356 -25.20 9.32 -5.89
CA SER A 356 -24.87 8.12 -5.09
C SER A 356 -23.37 8.02 -4.80
N ASP A 357 -22.51 8.48 -5.72
CA ASP A 357 -21.06 8.65 -5.48
C ASP A 357 -20.75 9.89 -4.63
N GLY A 358 -21.48 10.99 -4.80
CA GLY A 358 -21.37 12.25 -4.07
C GLY A 358 -21.68 12.04 -2.59
N LEU A 359 -22.56 11.07 -2.29
CA LEU A 359 -22.76 10.61 -0.93
C LEU A 359 -21.57 9.81 -0.40
N GLN A 360 -20.87 8.99 -1.21
CA GLN A 360 -19.60 8.36 -0.84
C GLN A 360 -18.51 9.41 -0.57
N TRP A 361 -18.48 10.47 -1.37
CA TRP A 361 -17.55 11.59 -1.21
C TRP A 361 -17.88 12.44 0.01
N LEU A 362 -19.15 12.73 0.30
CA LEU A 362 -19.60 13.40 1.51
C LEU A 362 -19.26 12.56 2.75
N THR A 363 -19.50 11.27 2.66
CA THR A 363 -19.14 10.26 3.67
C THR A 363 -17.63 10.30 3.93
N THR A 364 -16.81 10.26 2.86
CA THR A 364 -15.34 10.36 2.93
C THR A 364 -14.86 11.71 3.48
N ALA A 365 -15.45 12.82 3.06
CA ALA A 365 -15.14 14.16 3.55
C ALA A 365 -15.48 14.32 5.04
N VAL A 366 -16.61 13.75 5.50
CA VAL A 366 -16.97 13.69 6.91
C VAL A 366 -15.97 12.83 7.69
N VAL A 367 -15.48 11.70 7.14
CA VAL A 367 -14.38 10.92 7.74
C VAL A 367 -13.13 11.79 7.91
N ILE A 368 -12.71 12.47 6.85
CA ILE A 368 -11.49 13.29 6.85
C ILE A 368 -11.63 14.44 7.85
N VAL A 369 -12.73 15.21 7.80
CA VAL A 369 -12.97 16.35 8.68
C VAL A 369 -13.09 15.92 10.14
N ALA A 370 -13.80 14.84 10.46
CA ALA A 370 -13.89 14.36 11.83
C ALA A 370 -12.59 13.72 12.32
N GLY A 371 -11.82 13.06 11.45
CA GLY A 371 -10.46 12.60 11.73
C GLY A 371 -9.54 13.78 12.07
N LEU A 372 -9.58 14.85 11.27
CA LEU A 372 -8.84 16.09 11.51
C LEU A 372 -9.29 16.82 12.78
N ILE A 373 -10.60 16.88 13.08
CA ILE A 373 -11.13 17.47 14.32
C ILE A 373 -10.70 16.64 15.53
N THR A 374 -10.71 15.31 15.43
CA THR A 374 -10.31 14.41 16.52
C THR A 374 -8.80 14.48 16.75
N TRP A 375 -8.02 14.56 15.67
CA TRP A 375 -6.58 14.81 15.71
C TRP A 375 -6.26 16.18 16.33
N GLY A 376 -6.92 17.26 15.88
CA GLY A 376 -6.75 18.63 16.39
C GLY A 376 -7.16 18.79 17.86
N ARG A 377 -8.30 18.22 18.27
CA ARG A 377 -8.74 18.22 19.69
C ARG A 377 -7.79 17.47 20.62
N ARG A 378 -6.95 16.58 20.08
CA ARG A 378 -6.00 15.77 20.84
C ARG A 378 -4.56 16.29 20.75
N LEU A 379 -4.17 16.98 19.67
CA LEU A 379 -3.02 17.88 19.70
C LEU A 379 -3.16 18.94 20.80
N LEU A 380 -4.40 19.34 21.10
CA LEU A 380 -4.74 20.23 22.22
C LEU A 380 -4.83 19.54 23.59
N LYS A 381 -4.75 18.20 23.68
CA LYS A 381 -4.81 17.45 24.95
C LYS A 381 -3.68 16.42 24.98
N ASP A 382 -2.65 16.68 25.78
CA ASP A 382 -1.40 15.92 26.06
C ASP A 382 -1.49 14.40 26.37
N ARG A 383 -2.52 13.67 25.92
CA ARG A 383 -2.71 12.23 26.18
C ARG A 383 -2.19 11.34 25.03
N PRO A 384 -1.60 10.19 25.35
CA PRO A 384 -0.78 9.40 24.42
C PRO A 384 -1.55 8.78 23.23
N PRO A 385 -0.84 8.49 22.12
CA PRO A 385 -1.41 8.16 20.79
C PRO A 385 -2.10 6.79 20.65
N ARG A 386 -2.06 5.92 21.66
CA ARG A 386 -2.63 4.54 21.58
C ARG A 386 -4.15 4.49 21.30
N LEU A 387 -4.88 5.57 21.56
CA LEU A 387 -6.33 5.71 21.30
C LEU A 387 -6.68 6.35 19.94
N ILE A 388 -5.69 6.76 19.14
CA ILE A 388 -5.89 7.44 17.85
C ILE A 388 -6.27 6.42 16.77
N VAL A 389 -5.53 5.32 16.69
CA VAL A 389 -5.76 4.25 15.72
C VAL A 389 -7.11 3.57 15.98
N GLY A 390 -7.43 3.22 17.23
CA GLY A 390 -8.72 2.62 17.58
C GLY A 390 -9.93 3.49 17.23
N ALA A 391 -9.88 4.80 17.50
CA ALA A 391 -10.99 5.71 17.20
C ALA A 391 -11.14 6.00 15.70
N LEU A 392 -10.03 6.14 14.96
CA LEU A 392 -10.06 6.28 13.50
C LEU A 392 -10.61 5.00 12.85
N ILE A 393 -10.28 3.82 13.38
CA ILE A 393 -10.83 2.54 12.94
C ILE A 393 -12.33 2.43 13.25
N GLU A 394 -12.74 2.71 14.50
CA GLU A 394 -14.16 2.69 14.90
C GLU A 394 -15.01 3.60 14.01
N PHE A 395 -14.47 4.79 13.71
CA PHE A 395 -15.17 5.82 12.98
C PHE A 395 -15.18 5.59 11.45
N SER A 396 -14.06 5.13 10.87
CA SER A 396 -14.03 4.73 9.46
C SER A 396 -14.93 3.53 9.19
N ILE A 397 -14.97 2.53 10.08
CA ILE A 397 -15.94 1.43 10.00
C ILE A 397 -17.35 2.02 10.07
N LEU A 398 -17.75 2.76 11.10
CA LEU A 398 -19.13 3.28 11.23
C LEU A 398 -19.59 4.05 9.98
N ILE A 399 -18.69 4.78 9.36
CA ILE A 399 -19.01 5.66 8.22
C ILE A 399 -19.02 4.94 6.88
N THR A 400 -18.09 4.01 6.62
CA THR A 400 -18.20 3.12 5.44
C THR A 400 -19.55 2.38 5.45
N CYS A 401 -20.06 2.08 6.64
CA CYS A 401 -21.32 1.40 6.84
C CYS A 401 -22.54 2.29 6.63
N ALA A 402 -22.51 3.52 7.17
CA ALA A 402 -23.53 4.51 6.88
C ALA A 402 -23.60 4.81 5.37
N GLY A 403 -22.44 4.97 4.73
CA GLY A 403 -22.34 5.15 3.27
C GLY A 403 -22.96 3.99 2.51
N ALA A 404 -22.52 2.75 2.78
CA ALA A 404 -23.03 1.55 2.10
C ALA A 404 -24.55 1.35 2.27
N ILE A 405 -25.08 1.62 3.46
CA ILE A 405 -26.53 1.51 3.75
C ILE A 405 -27.32 2.56 2.96
N VAL A 406 -26.88 3.82 2.95
CA VAL A 406 -27.62 4.88 2.26
C VAL A 406 -27.53 4.70 0.74
N ILE A 407 -26.37 4.31 0.21
CA ILE A 407 -26.18 4.01 -1.22
C ILE A 407 -27.08 2.85 -1.64
N SER A 408 -27.08 1.75 -0.91
CA SER A 408 -27.94 0.60 -1.20
C SER A 408 -29.43 0.96 -1.17
N THR A 409 -29.82 1.81 -0.21
CA THR A 409 -31.21 2.27 -0.09
C THR A 409 -31.60 3.16 -1.27
N LEU A 410 -30.75 4.10 -1.67
CA LEU A 410 -31.01 5.01 -2.79
C LEU A 410 -31.04 4.27 -4.14
N MET A 411 -30.11 3.34 -4.35
CA MET A 411 -30.07 2.51 -5.55
C MET A 411 -31.29 1.59 -5.64
N TYR A 412 -31.71 1.00 -4.52
CA TYR A 412 -32.95 0.23 -4.45
C TYR A 412 -34.16 1.11 -4.81
N THR A 413 -34.24 2.34 -4.32
CA THR A 413 -35.35 3.24 -4.65
C THR A 413 -35.36 3.68 -6.12
N GLN A 414 -34.19 3.86 -6.75
CA GLN A 414 -34.13 4.16 -8.18
C GLN A 414 -34.48 2.94 -9.04
N ALA A 415 -33.93 1.76 -8.73
CA ALA A 415 -34.22 0.53 -9.46
C ALA A 415 -35.69 0.09 -9.32
N ALA A 416 -36.31 0.34 -8.15
CA ALA A 416 -37.74 0.13 -7.95
C ALA A 416 -38.61 1.13 -8.72
N GLY A 417 -38.08 2.33 -9.01
CA GLY A 417 -38.77 3.37 -9.78
C GLY A 417 -38.73 3.18 -11.31
N THR A 418 -37.79 2.38 -11.84
CA THR A 418 -37.59 2.19 -13.30
C THR A 418 -38.25 0.94 -13.88
N SER A 419 -39.08 0.23 -13.11
CA SER A 419 -39.93 -0.85 -13.63
C SER A 419 -40.85 -0.28 -14.74
N PRO A 420 -40.84 -0.81 -15.98
CA PRO A 420 -41.57 -0.23 -17.11
C PRO A 420 -43.10 -0.14 -16.90
N GLY A 421 -43.66 -1.01 -16.07
CA GLY A 421 -45.08 -0.95 -15.67
C GLY A 421 -45.37 0.05 -14.54
N CYS A 422 -44.34 0.55 -13.87
CA CYS A 422 -44.43 1.59 -12.85
C CYS A 422 -44.09 2.97 -13.35
N VAL A 423 -43.50 3.18 -14.54
CA VAL A 423 -43.13 4.55 -14.98
C VAL A 423 -44.39 5.42 -15.17
N ASP A 424 -45.46 4.88 -15.74
CA ASP A 424 -46.73 5.63 -15.87
C ASP A 424 -47.44 5.85 -14.52
N ALA A 425 -47.36 4.87 -13.61
CA ALA A 425 -47.88 5.02 -12.25
C ALA A 425 -47.01 5.95 -11.39
N THR A 426 -45.70 5.99 -11.62
CA THR A 426 -44.73 6.82 -10.90
C THR A 426 -44.71 8.23 -11.43
N LEU A 427 -44.94 8.47 -12.73
CA LEU A 427 -45.20 9.79 -13.30
C LEU A 427 -46.56 10.32 -12.84
N ALA A 428 -47.59 9.47 -12.74
CA ALA A 428 -48.89 9.85 -12.16
C ALA A 428 -48.82 10.10 -10.64
N VAL A 429 -47.95 9.39 -9.92
CA VAL A 429 -47.67 9.64 -8.50
C VAL A 429 -46.75 10.85 -8.31
N GLN A 430 -45.70 11.05 -9.12
CA GLN A 430 -44.81 12.22 -9.09
C GLN A 430 -45.55 13.51 -9.45
N ALA A 431 -46.47 13.48 -10.41
CA ALA A 431 -47.37 14.61 -10.69
C ALA A 431 -48.29 14.93 -9.49
N LYS A 432 -48.61 13.93 -8.65
CA LYS A 432 -49.38 14.10 -7.41
C LYS A 432 -48.55 14.40 -6.16
N THR A 433 -47.29 13.98 -6.08
CA THR A 433 -46.38 14.24 -4.95
C THR A 433 -45.52 15.48 -5.14
N ALA A 434 -45.33 15.98 -6.36
CA ALA A 434 -44.68 17.28 -6.61
C ALA A 434 -45.43 18.47 -5.97
N THR A 435 -46.70 18.28 -5.59
CA THR A 435 -47.52 19.30 -4.93
C THR A 435 -47.71 19.09 -3.42
N SER A 436 -47.25 17.96 -2.85
CA SER A 436 -47.34 17.78 -1.38
C SER A 436 -46.20 16.90 -0.82
N ASN A 437 -45.39 17.53 0.05
CA ASN A 437 -44.29 16.99 0.86
C ASN A 437 -42.94 16.86 0.11
N GLY A 438 -41.95 17.74 0.24
CA GLY A 438 -41.53 18.50 1.42
C GLY A 438 -40.37 17.76 2.12
N THR A 439 -39.15 18.28 2.00
CA THR A 439 -37.92 18.02 2.79
C THR A 439 -37.00 16.83 2.45
N GLY A 440 -37.41 15.80 1.69
CA GLY A 440 -36.51 14.67 1.35
C GLY A 440 -35.70 14.84 0.06
N PHE A 441 -36.36 15.22 -1.04
CA PHE A 441 -35.76 15.23 -2.39
C PHE A 441 -35.12 16.54 -2.81
N TRP A 442 -35.41 17.66 -2.12
CA TRP A 442 -34.84 18.98 -2.46
C TRP A 442 -33.32 19.00 -2.38
N LEU A 443 -32.70 18.26 -1.46
CA LEU A 443 -31.24 18.20 -1.35
C LEU A 443 -30.62 17.47 -2.55
N LEU A 444 -31.28 16.43 -3.07
CA LEU A 444 -30.81 15.68 -4.23
C LEU A 444 -30.99 16.48 -5.52
N ASP A 445 -32.12 17.17 -5.69
CA ASP A 445 -32.33 18.11 -6.82
C ASP A 445 -31.35 19.29 -6.71
N TRP A 446 -31.10 19.83 -5.52
CA TRP A 446 -30.12 20.90 -5.29
C TRP A 446 -28.68 20.48 -5.61
N ILE A 447 -28.26 19.27 -5.21
CA ILE A 447 -26.95 18.69 -5.56
C ILE A 447 -26.85 18.46 -7.09
N ARG A 448 -27.92 17.96 -7.72
CA ARG A 448 -27.97 17.71 -9.17
C ARG A 448 -27.87 19.01 -9.99
N ASP A 449 -28.52 20.07 -9.54
CA ASP A 449 -28.72 21.29 -10.32
C ASP A 449 -27.62 22.35 -10.10
N HIS A 450 -26.70 22.16 -9.14
CA HIS A 450 -25.64 23.14 -8.86
C HIS A 450 -24.26 22.70 -9.37
N GLU A 451 -23.59 23.61 -10.11
CA GLU A 451 -22.17 23.56 -10.52
C GLU A 451 -21.20 23.25 -9.36
N LEU A 452 -21.68 23.34 -8.12
CA LEU A 452 -21.02 22.90 -6.90
C LEU A 452 -20.44 21.49 -7.01
N VAL A 453 -21.09 20.50 -7.64
CA VAL A 453 -20.49 19.14 -7.73
C VAL A 453 -19.22 19.14 -8.57
N MET A 454 -19.20 19.88 -9.69
CA MET A 454 -17.99 20.09 -10.47
C MET A 454 -16.97 20.93 -9.69
N ALA A 455 -17.40 22.02 -9.05
CA ALA A 455 -16.52 22.89 -8.27
C ALA A 455 -15.90 22.13 -7.08
N TRP A 456 -16.64 21.25 -6.42
CA TRP A 456 -16.15 20.34 -5.38
C TRP A 456 -15.24 19.27 -5.94
N SER A 457 -15.53 18.72 -7.13
CA SER A 457 -14.65 17.74 -7.79
C SER A 457 -13.32 18.37 -8.24
N VAL A 458 -13.36 19.60 -8.75
CA VAL A 458 -12.17 20.39 -9.13
C VAL A 458 -11.42 20.87 -7.90
N ALA A 459 -12.12 21.41 -6.88
CA ALA A 459 -11.52 21.79 -5.62
C ALA A 459 -10.92 20.57 -4.92
N LEU A 460 -11.56 19.40 -4.99
CA LEU A 460 -11.03 18.14 -4.48
C LEU A 460 -9.86 17.66 -5.32
N ALA A 461 -9.88 17.71 -6.65
CA ALA A 461 -8.74 17.35 -7.48
C ALA A 461 -7.53 18.27 -7.22
N PHE A 462 -7.77 19.57 -7.02
CA PHE A 462 -6.76 20.56 -6.67
C PHE A 462 -6.26 20.37 -5.23
N THR A 463 -7.16 20.09 -4.28
CA THR A 463 -6.80 19.78 -2.89
C THR A 463 -6.02 18.46 -2.83
N MET A 464 -6.48 17.45 -3.57
CA MET A 464 -5.81 16.17 -3.75
C MET A 464 -4.44 16.36 -4.37
N SER A 465 -4.22 17.32 -5.28
CA SER A 465 -2.88 17.57 -5.84
C SER A 465 -1.89 18.11 -4.80
N PHE A 466 -2.33 18.91 -3.83
CA PHE A 466 -1.51 19.25 -2.65
C PHE A 466 -1.34 18.05 -1.71
N PHE A 467 -2.35 17.19 -1.61
CA PHE A 467 -2.23 15.93 -0.89
C PHE A 467 -1.41 14.87 -1.64
N ILE A 468 -1.18 14.95 -2.96
CA ILE A 468 -0.47 13.89 -3.72
C ILE A 468 0.91 13.66 -3.12
N THR A 469 1.63 14.70 -2.71
CA THR A 469 2.94 14.53 -2.07
C THR A 469 2.84 13.84 -0.71
N GLY A 470 1.87 14.20 0.12
CA GLY A 470 1.65 13.58 1.44
C GLY A 470 1.09 12.15 1.35
N VAL A 471 0.12 11.93 0.46
CA VAL A 471 -0.46 10.63 0.11
C VAL A 471 0.61 9.73 -0.49
N ARG A 472 1.48 10.25 -1.36
CA ARG A 472 2.62 9.48 -1.89
C ARG A 472 3.53 9.01 -0.78
N LEU A 473 3.93 9.90 0.15
CA LEU A 473 4.76 9.49 1.28
C LEU A 473 4.07 8.41 2.12
N ALA A 474 2.78 8.58 2.40
CA ALA A 474 2.00 7.57 3.13
C ALA A 474 1.88 6.25 2.35
N LEU A 475 1.68 6.30 1.03
CA LEU A 475 1.62 5.13 0.13
C LEU A 475 2.98 4.45 0.00
N ASP A 476 4.09 5.19 -0.04
CA ASP A 476 5.44 4.64 -0.08
C ASP A 476 5.71 3.89 1.23
N ILE A 477 5.42 4.50 2.39
CA ILE A 477 5.53 3.85 3.70
C ILE A 477 4.63 2.60 3.79
N ALA A 478 3.36 2.73 3.39
CA ALA A 478 2.41 1.61 3.46
C ALA A 478 2.79 0.48 2.50
N ASN A 479 3.19 0.79 1.27
CA ASN A 479 3.67 -0.19 0.30
C ASN A 479 4.92 -0.88 0.80
N ASP A 480 5.86 -0.17 1.42
CA ASP A 480 7.08 -0.80 1.89
C ASP A 480 6.85 -1.66 3.13
N VAL A 481 5.96 -1.27 4.04
CA VAL A 481 5.49 -2.13 5.14
C VAL A 481 4.81 -3.38 4.59
N VAL A 482 3.88 -3.21 3.65
CA VAL A 482 3.15 -4.31 3.01
C VAL A 482 4.08 -5.23 2.25
N ASN A 483 4.96 -4.68 1.41
CA ASN A 483 5.98 -5.43 0.68
C ASN A 483 6.80 -6.19 1.71
N TYR A 484 7.41 -5.52 2.68
CA TYR A 484 8.28 -6.17 3.64
C TYR A 484 7.60 -7.29 4.45
N LEU A 485 6.35 -7.08 4.89
CA LEU A 485 5.57 -8.07 5.63
C LEU A 485 5.10 -9.24 4.77
N SER A 486 4.63 -8.98 3.55
CA SER A 486 4.14 -10.01 2.63
C SER A 486 5.10 -11.19 2.47
N PHE A 487 6.39 -10.91 2.58
CA PHE A 487 7.45 -11.89 2.43
C PHE A 487 7.80 -12.65 3.72
N ASN A 488 7.68 -12.04 4.91
CA ASN A 488 7.97 -12.73 6.19
C ASN A 488 7.00 -13.89 6.44
N LEU A 489 5.78 -13.69 5.97
CA LEU A 489 4.66 -14.57 6.27
C LEU A 489 4.68 -15.82 5.37
N ALA A 490 5.29 -15.71 4.18
CA ALA A 490 5.56 -16.82 3.28
C ALA A 490 6.76 -17.66 3.74
N SER A 491 7.86 -17.04 4.18
CA SER A 491 9.04 -17.77 4.71
C SER A 491 8.70 -18.56 5.98
N PHE A 492 7.83 -18.03 6.84
CA PHE A 492 7.34 -18.73 8.04
C PHE A 492 6.50 -19.98 7.69
N ARG A 493 5.63 -19.90 6.66
CA ARG A 493 4.88 -21.07 6.15
C ARG A 493 5.81 -22.11 5.52
N LYS A 494 6.90 -21.66 4.88
CA LYS A 494 7.80 -22.54 4.13
C LYS A 494 8.88 -23.22 4.96
N ARG A 495 9.20 -22.72 6.18
CA ARG A 495 9.98 -23.47 7.19
C ARG A 495 9.36 -24.86 7.50
N GLN A 496 8.08 -25.08 7.21
CA GLN A 496 7.43 -26.39 7.33
C GLN A 496 7.42 -27.24 6.04
N ARG A 497 7.69 -26.70 4.85
CA ARG A 497 7.60 -27.43 3.57
C ARG A 497 8.61 -26.92 2.53
N SER A 498 9.82 -27.51 2.55
CA SER A 498 10.89 -27.47 1.52
C SER A 498 11.42 -26.10 1.05
N ALA A 499 12.75 -25.99 1.04
CA ALA A 499 13.58 -24.80 0.88
C ALA A 499 13.65 -24.14 -0.53
N ASP A 500 12.57 -24.09 -1.31
CA ASP A 500 12.62 -23.48 -2.65
C ASP A 500 12.35 -21.96 -2.66
N ASP A 501 13.39 -21.16 -2.41
CA ASP A 501 13.88 -19.95 -3.10
C ASP A 501 13.00 -18.88 -3.80
N ALA A 502 11.67 -19.00 -3.79
CA ALA A 502 10.79 -18.19 -4.63
C ALA A 502 10.38 -16.84 -4.03
N ASP A 503 10.10 -16.77 -2.74
CA ASP A 503 9.44 -15.62 -2.08
C ASP A 503 10.44 -14.59 -1.54
N LEU A 504 11.73 -14.78 -1.84
CA LEU A 504 12.84 -13.95 -1.38
C LEU A 504 13.16 -12.79 -2.34
N GLU A 505 12.45 -12.62 -3.45
CA GLU A 505 12.89 -11.79 -4.60
C GLU A 505 12.91 -10.27 -4.34
N ILE A 506 12.13 -9.73 -3.40
CA ILE A 506 12.16 -8.28 -3.04
C ILE A 506 13.01 -8.00 -1.79
N ARG A 507 13.01 -8.90 -0.80
CA ARG A 507 13.92 -8.80 0.37
C ARG A 507 15.37 -9.02 -0.01
N ARG A 508 15.64 -9.95 -0.94
CA ARG A 508 17.00 -10.24 -1.42
C ARG A 508 17.69 -8.98 -1.90
N PRO A 509 17.11 -8.11 -2.74
CA PRO A 509 17.71 -6.83 -3.12
C PRO A 509 18.14 -5.98 -1.92
N ILE A 510 17.26 -5.80 -0.94
CA ILE A 510 17.56 -4.90 0.20
C ILE A 510 18.60 -5.54 1.14
N ARG A 511 18.42 -6.82 1.50
CA ARG A 511 19.37 -7.59 2.32
C ARG A 511 20.69 -7.79 1.61
N GLY A 512 20.64 -8.04 0.31
CA GLY A 512 21.78 -8.21 -0.59
C GLY A 512 22.61 -6.93 -0.65
N LYS A 513 21.96 -5.76 -0.74
CA LYS A 513 22.61 -4.45 -0.64
C LYS A 513 23.27 -4.23 0.71
N PHE A 514 22.54 -4.48 1.81
CA PHE A 514 23.09 -4.38 3.16
C PHE A 514 24.32 -5.29 3.35
N ASN A 515 24.20 -6.56 2.96
CA ASN A 515 25.30 -7.53 3.00
C ASN A 515 26.46 -7.17 2.08
N ALA A 516 26.18 -6.57 0.92
CA ALA A 516 27.20 -6.12 0.00
C ALA A 516 28.03 -5.00 0.63
N VAL A 517 27.37 -3.99 1.24
CA VAL A 517 28.06 -2.91 1.96
C VAL A 517 28.90 -3.45 3.11
N LEU A 518 28.34 -4.32 3.95
CA LEU A 518 29.08 -4.95 5.06
C LEU A 518 30.32 -5.70 4.55
N ARG A 519 30.16 -6.57 3.55
CA ARG A 519 31.26 -7.35 2.97
C ARG A 519 32.30 -6.47 2.31
N HIS A 520 31.88 -5.39 1.65
CA HIS A 520 32.79 -4.45 1.04
C HIS A 520 33.66 -3.78 2.09
N ILE A 521 33.07 -3.23 3.15
CA ILE A 521 33.81 -2.56 4.23
C ILE A 521 34.77 -3.54 4.91
N ALA A 522 34.29 -4.73 5.29
CA ALA A 522 35.13 -5.76 5.91
C ALA A 522 36.31 -6.18 5.00
N LYS A 523 36.07 -6.32 3.69
CA LYS A 523 37.11 -6.69 2.72
C LYS A 523 38.12 -5.58 2.46
N THR A 524 37.65 -4.33 2.37
CA THR A 524 38.49 -3.17 2.02
C THR A 524 39.36 -2.74 3.20
N HIS A 525 38.81 -2.73 4.41
CA HIS A 525 39.47 -2.19 5.59
C HIS A 525 40.08 -3.25 6.52
N GLY A 526 39.78 -4.54 6.32
CA GLY A 526 40.41 -5.63 7.06
C GLY A 526 39.93 -5.73 8.52
N GLN A 527 40.88 -5.74 9.47
CA GLN A 527 40.65 -5.96 10.92
C GLN A 527 39.90 -4.77 11.57
N LEU A 528 38.59 -4.71 11.36
CA LEU A 528 37.72 -3.81 12.11
C LEU A 528 37.71 -4.25 13.58
N GLU A 529 37.94 -3.30 14.49
CA GLU A 529 37.76 -3.53 15.93
C GLU A 529 36.31 -3.25 16.35
N ARG A 530 35.65 -2.33 15.64
CA ARG A 530 34.28 -1.89 15.96
C ARG A 530 33.43 -1.67 14.72
N LEU A 531 32.19 -2.15 14.77
CA LEU A 531 31.16 -1.93 13.77
C LEU A 531 29.94 -1.26 14.42
N ILE A 532 29.65 -0.03 14.02
CA ILE A 532 28.50 0.75 14.50
C ILE A 532 27.46 0.80 13.39
N ILE A 533 26.28 0.24 13.64
CA ILE A 533 25.17 0.27 12.69
C ILE A 533 24.13 1.24 13.23
N ILE A 534 23.85 2.31 12.48
CA ILE A 534 22.83 3.30 12.82
C ILE A 534 21.68 3.14 11.85
N SER A 535 20.54 2.68 12.35
CA SER A 535 19.37 2.34 11.54
C SER A 535 18.18 3.24 11.86
N HIS A 536 17.41 3.59 10.85
CA HIS A 536 16.21 4.42 11.00
C HIS A 536 14.97 3.72 10.43
N SER A 537 13.84 3.79 11.13
CA SER A 537 12.54 3.31 10.64
C SER A 537 12.61 1.85 10.17
N GLN A 538 12.21 1.55 8.93
CA GLN A 538 12.30 0.21 8.34
C GLN A 538 13.73 -0.34 8.24
N GLY A 539 14.75 0.52 8.19
CA GLY A 539 16.14 0.12 8.25
C GLY A 539 16.46 -0.65 9.53
N THR A 540 15.79 -0.34 10.65
CA THR A 540 15.91 -1.11 11.89
C THR A 540 15.42 -2.54 11.73
N VAL A 541 14.27 -2.73 11.07
CA VAL A 541 13.70 -4.06 10.84
C VAL A 541 14.59 -4.88 9.93
N LEU A 542 15.17 -4.26 8.90
CA LEU A 542 16.16 -4.91 8.04
C LEU A 542 17.37 -5.43 8.82
N VAL A 543 17.98 -4.58 9.66
CA VAL A 543 19.15 -4.96 10.46
C VAL A 543 18.80 -6.07 11.44
N LEU A 544 17.68 -5.97 12.14
CA LEU A 544 17.23 -7.00 13.06
C LEU A 544 16.96 -8.34 12.36
N ASP A 545 16.23 -8.34 11.24
CA ASP A 545 15.99 -9.55 10.45
C ASP A 545 17.30 -10.16 9.93
N GLU A 546 18.26 -9.33 9.49
CA GLU A 546 19.54 -9.83 9.00
C GLU A 546 20.35 -10.50 10.12
N PHE A 547 20.48 -9.84 11.27
CA PHE A 547 21.19 -10.36 12.43
C PHE A 547 20.44 -11.49 13.14
N ARG A 548 19.16 -11.70 12.82
CA ARG A 548 18.37 -12.84 13.31
C ARG A 548 18.46 -14.05 12.38
N GLU A 549 18.33 -13.85 11.08
CA GLU A 549 18.11 -14.92 10.09
C GLU A 549 19.34 -15.38 9.32
N SER A 550 20.41 -14.59 9.28
CA SER A 550 21.56 -14.86 8.41
C SER A 550 22.23 -16.21 8.69
N ASP A 551 22.68 -16.86 7.60
CA ASP A 551 23.45 -18.10 7.61
C ASP A 551 24.57 -17.98 8.63
N LEU A 552 24.36 -18.70 9.75
CA LEU A 552 25.12 -18.56 10.99
C LEU A 552 26.62 -18.65 10.77
N ASN A 553 27.05 -19.35 9.73
CA ASN A 553 28.46 -19.61 9.48
C ASN A 553 29.13 -18.50 8.66
N ALA A 554 28.44 -17.96 7.64
CA ALA A 554 29.05 -17.01 6.72
C ALA A 554 29.27 -15.62 7.32
N GLN A 555 28.38 -15.17 8.21
CA GLN A 555 28.55 -13.88 8.89
C GLN A 555 29.44 -13.96 10.14
N ARG A 556 29.32 -15.06 10.90
CA ARG A 556 30.05 -15.23 12.15
C ARG A 556 31.56 -15.23 11.96
N GLN A 557 32.06 -15.74 10.84
CA GLN A 557 33.50 -15.78 10.58
C GLN A 557 34.16 -14.41 10.47
N TRP A 558 33.45 -13.38 10.00
CA TRP A 558 34.05 -12.05 9.84
C TRP A 558 33.62 -11.04 10.90
N LEU A 559 32.52 -11.31 11.62
CA LEU A 559 32.13 -10.53 12.80
C LEU A 559 32.81 -11.02 14.09
N ASP A 560 33.48 -12.18 14.08
CA ASP A 560 34.14 -12.71 15.27
C ASP A 560 35.20 -11.73 15.79
N GLY A 561 35.08 -11.36 17.06
CA GLY A 561 35.96 -10.40 17.73
C GLY A 561 35.70 -8.92 17.40
N ILE A 562 34.66 -8.58 16.63
CA ILE A 562 34.26 -7.19 16.37
C ILE A 562 33.24 -6.74 17.41
N ASP A 563 33.46 -5.58 18.04
CA ASP A 563 32.47 -4.90 18.90
C ASP A 563 31.35 -4.31 18.02
N VAL A 564 30.19 -4.99 17.97
CA VAL A 564 29.04 -4.59 17.16
C VAL A 564 28.06 -3.79 18.00
N ARG A 565 27.86 -2.52 17.62
CA ARG A 565 26.95 -1.59 18.27
C ARG A 565 25.79 -1.26 17.35
N LEU A 566 24.57 -1.41 17.84
CA LEU A 566 23.36 -1.06 17.12
C LEU A 566 22.74 0.21 17.70
N VAL A 567 22.46 1.16 16.83
CA VAL A 567 21.57 2.28 17.12
C VAL A 567 20.33 2.12 16.27
N THR A 568 19.17 2.22 16.90
CA THR A 568 17.88 2.28 16.21
C THR A 568 17.23 3.62 16.46
N MET A 569 16.72 4.24 15.41
CA MET A 569 16.04 5.52 15.46
C MET A 569 14.66 5.35 14.85
N GLY A 570 13.64 5.87 15.50
CA GLY A 570 12.32 5.82 14.90
C GLY A 570 11.80 4.38 14.71
N SER A 571 12.24 3.40 15.52
CA SER A 571 12.04 1.98 15.18
C SER A 571 10.57 1.53 15.25
N PRO A 572 10.03 0.90 14.18
CA PRO A 572 8.66 0.42 14.17
C PRO A 572 8.45 -0.92 14.90
N ILE A 573 9.50 -1.54 15.42
CA ILE A 573 9.46 -2.95 15.81
C ILE A 573 8.41 -3.22 16.86
N ALA A 574 8.47 -2.55 17.99
CA ALA A 574 7.64 -2.95 19.11
C ALA A 574 6.16 -2.59 18.93
N HIS A 575 5.88 -1.44 18.32
CA HIS A 575 4.52 -0.91 18.23
C HIS A 575 3.78 -1.27 16.92
N LEU A 576 4.49 -1.62 15.83
CA LEU A 576 3.87 -2.19 14.61
C LEU A 576 4.18 -3.66 14.47
N TYR A 577 5.45 -4.04 14.43
CA TYR A 577 5.83 -5.39 14.00
C TYR A 577 5.51 -6.44 15.06
N GLN A 578 6.00 -6.30 16.29
CA GLN A 578 5.64 -7.19 17.40
C GLN A 578 4.15 -7.09 17.76
N TYR A 579 3.57 -5.89 17.63
CA TYR A 579 2.17 -5.68 17.98
C TYR A 579 1.18 -6.36 17.03
N TYR A 580 1.41 -6.23 15.71
CA TYR A 580 0.50 -6.75 14.69
C TYR A 580 0.94 -8.10 14.13
N PHE A 581 2.24 -8.43 14.17
CA PHE A 581 2.83 -9.67 13.63
C PHE A 581 3.69 -10.41 14.69
N PRO A 582 3.13 -10.72 15.87
CA PRO A 582 3.86 -11.32 16.98
C PRO A 582 4.47 -12.69 16.64
N ASP A 583 3.89 -13.45 15.71
CA ASP A 583 4.46 -14.73 15.28
C ASP A 583 5.77 -14.53 14.49
N ALA A 584 5.84 -13.46 13.70
CA ALA A 584 7.01 -13.12 12.89
C ALA A 584 8.04 -12.30 13.67
N TYR A 585 7.59 -11.55 14.67
CA TYR A 585 8.39 -10.72 15.57
C TYR A 585 7.97 -11.03 17.01
N PRO A 586 8.48 -12.13 17.58
CA PRO A 586 8.08 -12.53 18.92
C PRO A 586 8.58 -11.53 19.96
N PRO A 587 8.04 -11.60 21.19
CA PRO A 587 8.57 -10.87 22.33
C PRO A 587 10.08 -11.08 22.51
N TRP A 588 10.75 -10.15 23.17
CA TRP A 588 12.21 -10.12 23.28
C TRP A 588 12.79 -11.29 24.10
N ASP A 589 11.99 -11.92 24.95
CA ASP A 589 12.38 -13.11 25.72
C ASP A 589 12.31 -14.43 24.91
N ASN A 590 11.98 -14.35 23.62
CA ASN A 590 11.89 -15.52 22.75
C ASN A 590 13.25 -15.91 22.15
N ASP A 591 13.59 -17.20 22.21
CA ASP A 591 14.82 -17.81 21.65
C ASP A 591 15.07 -17.47 20.17
N ALA A 592 14.04 -17.04 19.42
CA ALA A 592 14.21 -16.55 18.06
C ALA A 592 15.17 -15.34 17.96
N TRP A 593 15.44 -14.64 19.08
CA TRP A 593 16.36 -13.51 19.15
C TRP A 593 17.79 -13.89 19.62
N ASP A 594 18.04 -15.12 20.04
CA ASP A 594 19.35 -15.55 20.59
C ASP A 594 20.51 -15.27 19.62
N CYS A 595 20.29 -15.52 18.33
CA CYS A 595 21.29 -15.26 17.29
C CYS A 595 21.60 -13.77 17.14
N PHE A 596 20.59 -12.91 17.35
CA PHE A 596 20.78 -11.47 17.33
C PHE A 596 21.56 -11.02 18.58
N TYR A 597 21.19 -11.50 19.78
CA TYR A 597 21.87 -11.16 21.03
C TYR A 597 23.32 -11.65 21.10
N ALA A 598 23.64 -12.75 20.43
CA ALA A 598 25.01 -13.25 20.33
C ALA A 598 25.90 -12.42 19.37
N ARG A 599 25.33 -11.48 18.62
CA ARG A 599 26.02 -10.72 17.56
C ARG A 599 26.04 -9.21 17.78
N VAL A 600 25.24 -8.71 18.71
CA VAL A 600 25.15 -7.29 19.02
C VAL A 600 25.56 -7.12 20.48
N ASP A 601 26.69 -6.46 20.69
CA ASP A 601 27.25 -6.25 22.02
C ASP A 601 26.51 -5.15 22.77
N ARG A 602 26.04 -4.13 22.04
CA ARG A 602 25.33 -2.99 22.60
C ARG A 602 24.21 -2.49 21.71
N TRP A 603 23.09 -2.10 22.30
CA TRP A 603 21.95 -1.55 21.56
C TRP A 603 21.38 -0.29 22.23
N LEU A 604 21.38 0.82 21.49
CA LEU A 604 20.72 2.08 21.87
C LEU A 604 19.49 2.33 20.97
N ASN A 605 18.30 2.41 21.56
CA ASN A 605 17.10 2.88 20.86
C ASN A 605 16.82 4.37 21.15
N ILE A 606 16.75 5.18 20.10
CA ILE A 606 16.42 6.60 20.16
C ILE A 606 15.05 6.83 19.52
N PHE A 607 14.14 7.47 20.25
CA PHE A 607 12.80 7.75 19.75
C PHE A 607 12.32 9.12 20.20
N ARG A 608 11.37 9.72 19.45
CA ARG A 608 10.74 10.99 19.82
C ARG A 608 9.36 10.78 20.41
N ARG A 609 8.87 11.78 21.14
CA ARG A 609 7.49 11.76 21.69
C ARG A 609 6.42 11.89 20.61
N ASP A 610 6.70 12.65 19.55
CA ASP A 610 5.79 12.92 18.43
C ASP A 610 6.01 11.97 17.24
N ASP A 611 6.93 11.01 17.36
CA ASP A 611 7.09 9.93 16.39
C ASP A 611 5.99 8.88 16.59
N PHE A 612 5.06 8.81 15.64
CA PHE A 612 3.95 7.86 15.64
C PHE A 612 4.34 6.48 15.10
N VAL A 613 5.53 6.39 14.50
CA VAL A 613 6.18 5.16 14.12
C VAL A 613 7.15 4.81 15.26
N GLY A 614 8.34 5.36 15.32
CA GLY A 614 9.28 5.00 16.39
C GLY A 614 8.82 5.29 17.81
N THR A 615 8.62 4.24 18.60
CA THR A 615 8.37 4.38 20.04
C THR A 615 9.39 3.59 20.85
N SER A 616 9.27 3.66 22.18
CA SER A 616 9.95 2.73 23.10
C SER A 616 9.69 1.28 22.68
N MET A 617 10.76 0.48 22.72
CA MET A 617 10.77 -0.96 22.48
C MET A 617 10.37 -1.75 23.72
N MET A 618 10.45 -1.12 24.90
CA MET A 618 9.95 -1.66 26.16
C MET A 618 8.43 -1.45 26.22
N THR A 619 7.68 -2.40 25.66
CA THR A 619 6.21 -2.30 25.63
C THR A 619 5.57 -2.50 27.00
N ASP A 620 6.26 -3.23 27.87
CA ASP A 620 5.92 -3.51 29.25
C ASP A 620 7.14 -3.16 30.13
N PRO A 621 7.00 -2.34 31.19
CA PRO A 621 8.08 -2.06 32.13
C PRO A 621 8.66 -3.32 32.79
N ASP A 622 7.87 -4.39 32.87
CA ASP A 622 8.25 -5.64 33.50
C ASP A 622 8.84 -6.67 32.49
N SER A 623 8.78 -6.37 31.18
CA SER A 623 9.44 -7.22 30.20
C SER A 623 10.96 -7.12 30.34
N PRO A 624 11.69 -8.23 30.20
CA PRO A 624 13.15 -8.17 30.18
C PRO A 624 13.61 -7.27 29.03
N ALA A 625 14.69 -6.53 29.27
CA ALA A 625 15.33 -5.76 28.23
C ALA A 625 15.75 -6.71 27.08
N PRO A 626 15.70 -6.25 25.81
CA PRO A 626 16.14 -7.08 24.69
C PRO A 626 17.57 -7.58 24.86
N LEU A 627 18.47 -6.74 25.37
CA LEU A 627 19.88 -7.09 25.56
C LEU A 627 20.34 -6.64 26.95
N THR A 628 21.38 -7.28 27.48
CA THR A 628 22.01 -6.87 28.75
C THR A 628 22.52 -5.43 28.70
N ASP A 629 23.15 -5.00 27.60
CA ASP A 629 23.57 -3.60 27.37
C ASP A 629 22.61 -2.90 26.38
N PHE A 630 21.34 -2.84 26.78
CA PHE A 630 20.27 -2.14 26.07
C PHE A 630 19.91 -0.83 26.78
N ASP A 631 19.89 0.26 26.02
CA ASP A 631 19.48 1.59 26.49
C ASP A 631 18.37 2.15 25.59
N GLU A 632 17.45 2.93 26.18
CA GLU A 632 16.51 3.75 25.41
C GLU A 632 16.63 5.23 25.77
N LYS A 633 16.64 6.10 24.76
CA LYS A 633 16.65 7.55 24.91
C LYS A 633 15.47 8.16 24.17
N ARG A 634 14.61 8.81 24.95
CA ARG A 634 13.57 9.66 24.39
C ARG A 634 14.14 11.06 24.15
N VAL A 635 14.27 11.46 22.90
CA VAL A 635 14.85 12.75 22.50
C VAL A 635 13.78 13.67 21.94
N GLY A 636 13.88 14.96 22.26
CA GLY A 636 13.06 16.01 21.67
C GLY A 636 11.53 15.78 21.75
N TRP A 637 10.80 16.67 21.09
CA TRP A 637 9.36 16.55 20.87
C TRP A 637 8.92 17.05 19.49
N LYS A 638 9.88 17.45 18.65
CA LYS A 638 9.65 18.01 17.32
C LYS A 638 10.39 17.18 16.30
N GLY A 639 9.80 17.06 15.12
CA GLY A 639 10.40 16.43 13.94
C GLY A 639 9.71 15.13 13.54
N GLY A 640 8.79 14.62 14.37
CA GLY A 640 8.05 13.40 14.11
C GLY A 640 8.97 12.24 13.75
N HIS A 641 8.58 11.50 12.71
CA HIS A 641 9.31 10.33 12.23
C HIS A 641 10.45 10.65 11.24
N THR A 642 10.73 11.92 10.91
CA THR A 642 11.72 12.29 9.88
C THR A 642 12.86 13.11 10.47
N ASN A 643 13.94 13.34 9.71
CA ASN A 643 15.06 14.20 10.13
C ASN A 643 15.81 13.74 11.41
N TYR A 644 15.85 12.45 11.73
CA TYR A 644 16.70 11.97 12.83
C TYR A 644 18.19 12.25 12.57
N TRP A 645 18.62 12.15 11.30
CA TRP A 645 20.01 12.35 10.87
C TRP A 645 20.57 13.76 11.13
N ARG A 646 19.71 14.79 11.12
CA ARG A 646 20.09 16.21 11.32
C ARG A 646 19.81 16.72 12.74
N ASP A 647 19.19 15.90 13.59
CA ASP A 647 18.71 16.35 14.89
C ASP A 647 19.86 16.40 15.90
N LYS A 648 20.20 17.62 16.32
CA LYS A 648 21.27 17.88 17.29
C LYS A 648 21.09 17.09 18.60
N THR A 649 19.85 16.87 19.05
CA THR A 649 19.58 16.10 20.27
C THR A 649 19.84 14.61 20.08
N VAL A 650 19.53 14.07 18.90
CA VAL A 650 19.90 12.70 18.52
C VAL A 650 21.42 12.57 18.48
N ILE A 651 22.10 13.50 17.79
CA ILE A 651 23.57 13.48 17.68
C ILE A 651 24.26 13.61 19.04
N ALA A 652 23.75 14.46 19.92
CA ALA A 652 24.28 14.60 21.28
C ALA A 652 24.17 13.29 22.09
N GLU A 653 23.08 12.52 21.93
CA GLU A 653 22.97 11.20 22.55
C GLU A 653 23.95 10.18 21.95
N LEU A 654 24.25 10.26 20.65
CA LEU A 654 25.23 9.37 20.03
C LEU A 654 26.66 9.66 20.49
N LEU A 655 26.98 10.93 20.72
CA LEU A 655 28.28 11.40 21.24
C LEU A 655 28.41 11.29 22.75
N ASN A 656 27.34 10.96 23.47
CA ASN A 656 27.34 10.87 24.92
C ASN A 656 28.25 9.71 25.37
N PRO A 657 29.35 9.97 26.12
CA PRO A 657 30.27 8.92 26.55
C PRO A 657 29.59 7.83 27.39
N GLY A 658 28.53 8.17 28.13
CA GLY A 658 27.76 7.21 28.92
C GLY A 658 27.00 6.19 28.07
N ASN A 659 26.63 6.56 26.84
CA ASN A 659 25.96 5.68 25.90
C ASN A 659 26.95 4.81 25.11
N ARG A 660 28.27 5.05 25.21
CA ARG A 660 29.34 4.23 24.60
C ARG A 660 29.02 3.78 23.17
N ILE A 661 28.51 4.68 22.32
CA ILE A 661 28.23 4.39 20.90
C ILE A 661 29.38 4.87 20.03
N LEU A 662 29.47 6.19 19.81
CA LEU A 662 30.52 6.82 18.99
C LEU A 662 31.81 7.02 19.76
#